data_AF-A0A1M4EK50-F1
#
_entry.id   AF-A0A1M4EK50-F1
#
_cell.length_a   1.000
_cell.length_b   1.000
_cell.length_c   1.000
_cell.angle_alpha   90.00
_cell.angle_beta   90.00
_cell.angle_gamma   90.00
#
_symmetry.space_group_name_H-M   'P 1'
#
loop_
_entity.id
_entity.type
_entity.pdbx_description
1 polymer ?
#
loop_
_entity_poly.entity_id
_entity_poly.type
_entity_poly.pdbx_seq_one_letter_code
_entity_poly.pdbx_strand_id
1 'polypeptide(L)'
;MFRDTQSSWMSILRHDVPASLVVFLIAVPLSLGIAMASGAPLAAGLIAAVVGGIVAGALGGSAVQVSGPAAGLSLVVVDLVHTYGWRATCMITLLAGAVQLVLGVFKAARAALAVSPAVIHGMLAAVGIIIALSQLHVVLGGSSQKSAVANVLELPGQIADLHGHKVAVGILTITVLALWTRLPRRIKVVPAPLAALATAAVTAWAFGWDVTRVDLSDSLGDWAFPVLPQGDWHLVVTSVLLVALLAGCESLLCSVAIDGMHGGRRVDLDQELTGQGVANMVTGALGGLPVAGVIVRSTANVQAGARTRWSAILHGVWVLVFALGFGWTITLIPLEALAALLVLIGVQMVNLGHIRKVHGHGEVPVYVVTMAAVILLGLAEGVLAGLALAALLALRRLTWVTVLKREDRDGRLNVTISGSLTFLGVPRLTHELRTIPAGTTVDLDLNIDFMDNGAFEAIHSWRLDHERMGGTVVIDELHDEWYALAASGARMFPAKSPPKAPDRWWLPWAHRRRDQQPAGLSADGTPECLLTTGAREYHRRTAPLVRPIFTELARKQQPSHLFITCADSRIMPSLITASGPGDLFTVRNIGNLVPRRGSEPNDDSVVAAIEYATQVLGVHTITVCGHSGCGAMAGVLSGGVQAGSLPGLRRWLRHGDHSLATFIETEGDRLHAGALDVLCRVNVQQQLENLRTYRKVDEQVRAGKLELVGLFFDIGSARVHMVPPLRPTLCVKPFDRRMVTSED
;
A
#
# COMPACT_ATOMS: atom_id res chain seq x y z
N MET A 1 20.86 -2.79 -22.97
CA MET A 1 19.88 -2.15 -22.08
C MET A 1 18.66 -1.65 -22.88
N PHE A 2 18.02 -2.55 -23.64
CA PHE A 2 16.73 -2.33 -24.32
C PHE A 2 16.14 -3.73 -24.53
N ARG A 3 15.32 -4.21 -23.60
CA ARG A 3 14.57 -5.45 -23.80
C ARG A 3 13.16 -5.26 -23.25
N ASP A 4 12.22 -5.56 -24.13
CA ASP A 4 10.78 -5.81 -23.94
C ASP A 4 9.87 -4.65 -23.53
N THR A 5 9.41 -3.91 -24.53
CA THR A 5 7.96 -3.83 -24.84
C THR A 5 7.83 -3.63 -26.35
N GLN A 6 7.25 -4.60 -27.07
CA GLN A 6 6.84 -4.37 -28.45
C GLN A 6 5.72 -3.31 -28.47
N SER A 7 6.10 -2.04 -28.59
CA SER A 7 5.22 -1.04 -29.18
C SER A 7 5.10 -1.38 -30.67
N SER A 8 4.20 -2.30 -31.03
CA SER A 8 3.87 -2.50 -32.44
C SER A 8 3.47 -1.13 -33.02
N TRP A 9 3.96 -0.78 -34.22
CA TRP A 9 3.59 0.45 -34.92
C TRP A 9 2.06 0.65 -34.96
N MET A 10 1.30 -0.45 -35.02
CA MET A 10 -0.16 -0.42 -34.94
C MET A 10 -0.69 0.04 -33.57
N SER A 11 0.00 -0.25 -32.47
CA SER A 11 -0.36 0.26 -31.14
C SER A 11 -0.16 1.77 -31.04
N ILE A 12 0.96 2.28 -31.56
CA ILE A 12 1.28 3.72 -31.56
C ILE A 12 0.24 4.48 -32.39
N LEU A 13 -0.03 4.03 -33.62
CA LEU A 13 -1.01 4.64 -34.51
C LEU A 13 -2.43 4.62 -33.93
N ARG A 14 -2.81 3.54 -33.23
CA ARG A 14 -4.16 3.37 -32.69
C ARG A 14 -4.41 4.12 -31.39
N HIS A 15 -3.39 4.25 -30.53
CA HIS A 15 -3.56 4.75 -29.16
C HIS A 15 -2.81 6.07 -28.93
N ASP A 16 -1.53 6.13 -29.30
CA ASP A 16 -0.67 7.27 -28.97
C ASP A 16 -0.86 8.45 -29.93
N VAL A 17 -1.12 8.22 -31.23
CA VAL A 17 -1.39 9.33 -32.17
C VAL A 17 -2.67 10.09 -31.81
N PRO A 18 -3.84 9.45 -31.62
CA PRO A 18 -5.06 10.17 -31.21
C PRO A 18 -4.90 10.86 -29.85
N ALA A 19 -4.25 10.20 -28.89
CA ALA A 19 -3.99 10.80 -27.57
C ALA A 19 -3.08 12.02 -27.67
N SER A 20 -2.02 11.97 -28.47
CA SER A 20 -1.10 13.09 -28.68
C SER A 20 -1.79 14.32 -29.27
N LEU A 21 -2.78 14.12 -30.17
CA LEU A 21 -3.60 15.19 -30.74
C LEU A 21 -4.51 15.82 -29.68
N VAL A 22 -5.18 15.01 -28.86
CA VAL A 22 -6.02 15.52 -27.76
C VAL A 22 -5.19 16.36 -26.79
N VAL A 23 -4.01 15.87 -26.39
CA VAL A 23 -3.13 16.59 -25.47
C VAL A 23 -2.58 17.86 -26.11
N PHE A 24 -2.17 17.82 -27.38
CA PHE A 24 -1.73 18.98 -28.16
C PHE A 24 -2.77 20.11 -28.14
N LEU A 25 -4.03 19.79 -28.45
CA LEU A 25 -5.11 20.77 -28.49
C LEU A 25 -5.41 21.40 -27.11
N ILE A 26 -5.12 20.69 -26.01
CA ILE A 26 -5.22 21.23 -24.63
C ILE A 26 -3.98 22.06 -24.26
N ALA A 27 -2.80 21.62 -24.70
CA ALA A 27 -1.52 22.13 -24.25
C ALA A 27 -1.15 23.49 -24.84
N VAL A 28 -1.47 23.78 -26.11
CA VAL A 28 -1.19 25.09 -26.72
C VAL A 28 -1.80 26.24 -25.92
N PRO A 29 -3.13 26.27 -25.69
CA PRO A 29 -3.74 27.39 -24.96
C PRO A 29 -3.31 27.45 -23.51
N LEU A 30 -3.13 26.30 -22.85
CA LEU A 30 -2.65 26.26 -21.48
C LEU A 30 -1.22 26.80 -21.34
N SER A 31 -0.34 26.54 -22.31
CA SER A 31 1.04 27.00 -22.27
C SER A 31 1.14 28.51 -22.47
N LEU A 32 0.33 29.08 -23.36
CA LEU A 32 0.21 30.53 -23.55
C LEU A 32 -0.33 31.20 -22.28
N GLY A 33 -1.37 30.61 -21.67
CA GLY A 33 -1.94 31.12 -20.43
C GLY A 33 -0.94 31.13 -19.28
N ILE A 34 -0.18 30.04 -19.13
CA ILE A 34 0.86 29.94 -18.09
C ILE A 34 2.00 30.95 -18.34
N ALA A 35 2.41 31.17 -19.58
CA ALA A 35 3.41 32.18 -19.91
C ALA A 35 2.95 33.60 -19.53
N MET A 36 1.71 33.95 -19.89
CA MET A 36 1.09 35.21 -19.51
C MET A 36 1.02 35.37 -17.99
N ALA A 37 0.58 34.32 -17.28
CA ALA A 37 0.53 34.32 -15.81
C ALA A 37 1.92 34.36 -15.15
N SER A 38 2.97 33.96 -15.87
CA SER A 38 4.36 33.96 -15.42
C SER A 38 5.10 35.28 -15.70
N GLY A 39 4.44 36.26 -16.33
CA GLY A 39 5.08 37.50 -16.79
C GLY A 39 6.15 37.27 -17.86
N ALA A 40 6.10 36.12 -18.54
CA ALA A 40 7.08 35.68 -19.53
C ALA A 40 6.58 35.93 -20.96
N PRO A 41 7.49 36.03 -21.95
CA PRO A 41 7.10 36.03 -23.36
C PRO A 41 6.23 34.82 -23.70
N LEU A 42 5.17 35.01 -24.47
CA LEU A 42 4.21 33.94 -24.78
C LEU A 42 4.86 32.77 -25.54
N ALA A 43 5.86 33.06 -26.38
CA ALA A 43 6.66 32.04 -27.07
C ALA A 43 7.40 31.11 -26.08
N ALA A 44 7.80 31.59 -24.91
CA ALA A 44 8.49 30.78 -23.90
C ALA A 44 7.62 29.62 -23.39
N GLY A 45 6.30 29.80 -23.32
CA GLY A 45 5.36 28.74 -23.00
C GLY A 45 5.30 27.66 -24.07
N LEU A 46 5.31 28.05 -25.35
CA LEU A 46 5.34 27.11 -26.46
C LEU A 46 6.66 26.34 -26.50
N ILE A 47 7.80 27.01 -26.30
CA ILE A 47 9.12 26.38 -26.22
C ILE A 47 9.14 25.33 -25.09
N ALA A 48 8.67 25.68 -23.90
CA ALA A 48 8.57 24.76 -22.78
C ALA A 48 7.66 23.56 -23.07
N ALA A 49 6.56 23.75 -23.81
CA ALA A 49 5.69 22.65 -24.21
C ALA A 49 6.34 21.72 -25.26
N VAL A 50 7.08 22.27 -26.23
CA VAL A 50 7.85 21.49 -27.21
C VAL A 50 8.94 20.69 -26.51
N VAL A 51 9.77 21.34 -25.69
CA VAL A 51 10.88 20.71 -24.98
C VAL A 51 10.37 19.69 -23.96
N GLY A 52 9.31 20.00 -23.22
CA GLY A 52 8.69 19.07 -22.28
C GLY A 52 8.08 17.84 -22.94
N GLY A 53 7.44 18.00 -24.11
CA GLY A 53 6.92 16.87 -24.88
C GLY A 53 8.03 16.00 -25.46
N ILE A 54 9.04 16.61 -26.09
CA ILE A 54 10.09 15.88 -26.82
C ILE A 54 11.18 15.38 -25.88
N VAL A 55 11.84 16.27 -25.14
CA VAL A 55 13.03 15.94 -24.33
C VAL A 55 12.64 15.17 -23.08
N ALA A 56 11.71 15.71 -22.28
CA ALA A 56 11.22 14.99 -21.09
C ALA A 56 10.43 13.73 -21.49
N GLY A 57 9.65 13.74 -22.57
CA GLY A 57 8.99 12.52 -23.07
C GLY A 57 9.96 11.44 -23.57
N ALA A 58 11.09 11.81 -24.17
CA ALA A 58 12.09 10.85 -24.65
C ALA A 58 12.95 10.28 -23.50
N LEU A 59 13.39 11.14 -22.59
CA LEU A 59 14.37 10.80 -21.54
C LEU A 59 13.74 10.46 -20.19
N GLY A 60 12.48 10.85 -19.96
CA GLY A 60 11.72 10.62 -18.74
C GLY A 60 11.47 9.14 -18.44
N GLY A 61 11.21 8.89 -17.16
CA GLY A 61 10.98 7.57 -16.61
C GLY A 61 9.53 7.11 -16.71
N SER A 62 8.58 8.04 -16.88
CA SER A 62 7.16 7.74 -17.06
C SER A 62 6.80 7.41 -18.52
N ALA A 63 5.88 6.46 -18.72
CA ALA A 63 5.46 6.06 -20.06
C ALA A 63 4.43 7.01 -20.70
N VAL A 64 3.63 7.72 -19.91
CA VAL A 64 2.47 8.47 -20.41
C VAL A 64 2.33 9.86 -19.78
N GLN A 65 3.25 10.25 -18.89
CA GLN A 65 3.34 11.61 -18.39
C GLN A 65 3.64 12.57 -19.54
N VAL A 66 3.01 13.74 -19.51
CA VAL A 66 3.27 14.84 -20.43
C VAL A 66 3.77 16.03 -19.62
N SER A 67 4.99 16.43 -19.91
CA SER A 67 5.64 17.58 -19.28
C SER A 67 5.44 18.84 -20.09
N GLY A 68 5.44 19.98 -19.41
CA GLY A 68 5.33 21.29 -20.02
C GLY A 68 5.43 22.38 -18.97
N PRO A 69 5.13 23.64 -19.33
CA PRO A 69 5.09 24.72 -18.36
C PRO A 69 4.04 24.42 -17.29
N ALA A 70 4.45 24.53 -16.02
CA ALA A 70 3.62 24.16 -14.87
C ALA A 70 3.06 25.38 -14.17
N ALA A 71 1.77 25.33 -13.82
CA ALA A 71 1.06 26.42 -13.19
C ALA A 71 1.59 26.75 -11.78
N GLY A 72 2.08 25.75 -11.03
CA GLY A 72 2.68 25.96 -9.71
C GLY A 72 4.00 26.73 -9.77
N LEU A 73 4.76 26.60 -10.87
CA LEU A 73 5.99 27.34 -11.08
C LEU A 73 5.76 28.80 -11.51
N SER A 74 4.57 29.16 -12.02
CA SER A 74 4.31 30.49 -12.57
C SER A 74 4.59 31.62 -11.58
N LEU A 75 4.20 31.45 -10.31
CA LEU A 75 4.40 32.48 -9.28
C LEU A 75 5.88 32.69 -8.97
N VAL A 76 6.65 31.60 -8.90
CA VAL A 76 8.10 31.67 -8.71
C VAL A 76 8.74 32.35 -9.93
N VAL A 77 8.30 32.01 -11.14
CA VAL A 77 8.83 32.62 -12.36
C VAL A 77 8.52 34.12 -12.42
N VAL A 78 7.30 34.57 -12.11
CA VAL A 78 6.98 36.02 -12.04
C VAL A 78 7.96 36.76 -11.14
N ASP A 79 8.21 36.22 -9.94
CA ASP A 79 9.10 36.84 -8.96
C ASP A 79 10.55 36.90 -9.46
N LEU A 80 11.04 35.81 -10.06
CA LEU A 80 12.37 35.77 -10.67
C LEU A 80 12.50 36.72 -11.86
N VAL A 81 11.46 36.84 -12.69
CA VAL A 81 11.44 37.79 -13.82
C VAL A 81 11.46 39.23 -13.33
N HIS A 82 10.73 39.56 -12.27
CA HIS A 82 10.78 40.89 -11.67
C HIS A 82 12.14 41.19 -11.02
N THR A 83 12.76 40.18 -10.41
CA THR A 83 14.01 40.36 -9.64
C THR A 83 15.26 40.36 -10.54
N TYR A 84 15.35 39.41 -11.46
CA TYR A 84 16.55 39.18 -12.28
C TYR A 84 16.35 39.45 -13.78
N GLY A 85 15.10 39.58 -14.23
CA GLY A 85 14.75 39.68 -15.65
C GLY A 85 14.65 38.32 -16.34
N TRP A 86 13.91 38.30 -17.46
CA TRP A 86 13.58 37.06 -18.18
C TRP A 86 14.80 36.21 -18.58
N ARG A 87 15.84 36.84 -19.13
CA ARG A 87 17.06 36.15 -19.60
C ARG A 87 17.84 35.49 -18.47
N ALA A 88 17.87 36.13 -17.30
CA ALA A 88 18.49 35.57 -16.12
C ALA A 88 17.66 34.44 -15.52
N THR A 89 16.33 34.55 -15.53
CA THR A 89 15.41 33.46 -15.16
C THR A 89 15.60 32.22 -16.04
N CYS A 90 15.87 32.41 -17.35
CA CYS A 90 16.23 31.32 -18.25
C CYS A 90 17.52 30.61 -17.83
N MET A 91 18.54 31.36 -17.37
CA MET A 91 19.77 30.79 -16.80
C MET A 91 19.50 30.04 -15.50
N ILE A 92 18.70 30.61 -14.59
CA ILE A 92 18.30 29.95 -13.34
C ILE A 92 17.60 28.62 -13.65
N THR A 93 16.71 28.59 -14.65
CA THR A 93 16.03 27.38 -15.12
C THR A 93 17.01 26.34 -15.65
N LEU A 94 18.01 26.76 -16.43
CA LEU A 94 19.05 25.87 -16.95
C LEU A 94 19.86 25.23 -15.81
N LEU A 95 20.30 26.05 -14.85
CA LEU A 95 21.04 25.58 -13.68
C LEU A 95 20.19 24.68 -12.77
N ALA A 96 18.89 24.98 -12.64
CA ALA A 96 17.95 24.13 -11.92
C ALA A 96 17.82 22.75 -12.57
N GLY A 97 17.78 22.70 -13.91
CA GLY A 97 17.83 21.44 -14.65
C GLY A 97 19.11 20.64 -14.42
N ALA A 98 20.27 21.32 -14.31
CA ALA A 98 21.53 20.66 -13.97
C ALA A 98 21.49 20.05 -12.54
N VAL A 99 20.91 20.74 -11.57
CA VAL A 99 20.71 20.21 -10.21
C VAL A 99 19.79 18.98 -10.24
N GLN A 100 18.67 19.03 -10.97
CA GLN A 100 17.76 17.88 -11.12
C GLN A 100 18.45 16.68 -11.77
N LEU A 101 19.24 16.91 -12.83
CA LEU A 101 20.03 15.88 -13.49
C LEU A 101 20.96 15.18 -12.49
N VAL A 102 21.70 15.97 -11.69
CA VAL A 102 22.59 15.47 -10.64
C VAL A 102 21.80 14.64 -9.62
N LEU A 103 20.69 15.15 -9.09
CA LEU A 103 19.86 14.44 -8.11
C LEU A 103 19.30 13.11 -8.66
N GLY A 104 18.88 13.07 -9.93
CA GLY A 104 18.38 11.85 -10.57
C GLY A 104 19.50 10.81 -10.77
N VAL A 105 20.70 11.24 -11.20
CA VAL A 105 21.85 10.35 -11.36
C VAL A 105 22.31 9.74 -10.03
N PHE A 106 22.27 10.52 -8.94
CA PHE A 106 22.58 10.04 -7.59
C PHE A 106 21.43 9.27 -6.91
N LYS A 107 20.35 8.98 -7.62
CA LYS A 107 19.19 8.21 -7.15
C LYS A 107 18.47 8.82 -5.93
N ALA A 108 18.40 10.15 -5.89
CA ALA A 108 17.78 10.89 -4.79
C ALA A 108 16.26 11.09 -4.98
N ALA A 109 15.65 10.70 -6.12
CA ALA A 109 14.26 11.03 -6.42
C ALA A 109 13.26 10.36 -5.46
N ARG A 110 13.61 9.18 -4.91
CA ARG A 110 12.78 8.50 -3.92
C ARG A 110 12.55 9.29 -2.63
N ALA A 111 13.48 10.17 -2.25
CA ALA A 111 13.29 11.04 -1.09
C ALA A 111 12.12 12.03 -1.30
N ALA A 112 11.85 12.43 -2.55
CA ALA A 112 10.73 13.33 -2.87
C ALA A 112 9.35 12.66 -2.68
N LEU A 113 9.28 11.32 -2.60
CA LEU A 113 8.04 10.60 -2.26
C LEU A 113 7.66 10.72 -0.77
N ALA A 114 8.58 11.18 0.09
CA ALA A 114 8.31 11.34 1.52
C ALA A 114 7.42 12.55 1.85
N VAL A 115 6.97 13.30 0.83
CA VAL A 115 6.07 14.44 0.98
C VAL A 115 4.63 13.95 1.19
N SER A 116 3.99 14.40 2.28
CA SER A 116 2.59 14.05 2.55
C SER A 116 1.68 14.52 1.40
N PRO A 117 0.76 13.67 0.90
CA PRO A 117 -0.24 14.06 -0.10
C PRO A 117 -1.02 15.33 0.31
N ALA A 118 -1.26 15.55 1.60
CA ALA A 118 -1.96 16.73 2.09
C ALA A 118 -1.22 18.05 1.78
N VAL A 119 0.11 18.06 1.84
CA VAL A 119 0.95 19.24 1.49
C VAL A 119 0.74 19.59 0.01
N ILE A 120 0.80 18.58 -0.85
CA ILE A 120 0.73 18.77 -2.32
C ILE A 120 -0.65 19.27 -2.73
N HIS A 121 -1.71 18.67 -2.19
CA HIS A 121 -3.07 19.11 -2.49
C HIS A 121 -3.33 20.51 -1.93
N GLY A 122 -2.80 20.84 -0.75
CA GLY A 122 -2.88 22.18 -0.16
C GLY A 122 -2.17 23.23 -1.03
N MET A 123 -0.98 22.88 -1.53
CA MET A 123 -0.21 23.69 -2.47
C MET A 123 -0.97 23.91 -3.79
N LEU A 124 -1.47 22.85 -4.42
CA LEU A 124 -2.22 22.94 -5.68
C LEU A 124 -3.50 23.77 -5.53
N ALA A 125 -4.19 23.64 -4.39
CA ALA A 125 -5.38 24.44 -4.10
C ALA A 125 -5.03 25.93 -3.95
N ALA A 126 -3.95 26.27 -3.24
CA ALA A 126 -3.49 27.64 -3.11
C ALA A 126 -3.07 28.25 -4.46
N VAL A 127 -2.27 27.53 -5.25
CA VAL A 127 -1.89 27.95 -6.61
C VAL A 127 -3.13 28.17 -7.48
N GLY A 128 -4.09 27.25 -7.43
CA GLY A 128 -5.36 27.38 -8.15
C GLY A 128 -6.14 28.64 -7.78
N ILE A 129 -6.24 28.95 -6.47
CA ILE A 129 -6.90 30.17 -5.97
C ILE A 129 -6.17 31.43 -6.44
N ILE A 130 -4.84 31.47 -6.31
CA ILE A 130 -4.05 32.64 -6.71
C ILE A 130 -4.22 32.91 -8.21
N ILE A 131 -4.10 31.87 -9.05
CA ILE A 131 -4.30 31.99 -10.50
C ILE A 131 -5.73 32.47 -10.79
N ALA A 132 -6.76 31.88 -10.17
CA ALA A 132 -8.14 32.28 -10.45
C ALA A 132 -8.37 33.76 -10.09
N LEU A 133 -7.85 34.22 -8.95
CA LEU A 133 -7.98 35.62 -8.52
C LEU A 133 -7.22 36.56 -9.46
N SER A 134 -5.96 36.28 -9.77
CA SER A 134 -5.14 37.12 -10.66
C SER A 134 -5.74 37.24 -12.06
N GLN A 135 -6.24 36.13 -12.62
CA GLN A 135 -6.78 36.11 -13.98
C GLN A 135 -8.20 36.67 -14.07
N LEU A 136 -8.96 36.68 -12.96
CA LEU A 136 -10.26 37.33 -12.91
C LEU A 136 -10.18 38.84 -13.20
N HIS A 137 -9.09 39.50 -12.81
CA HIS A 137 -8.86 40.93 -13.09
C HIS A 137 -8.72 41.19 -14.59
N VAL A 138 -7.99 40.30 -15.29
CA VAL A 138 -7.81 40.38 -16.75
C VAL A 138 -9.13 40.12 -17.49
N VAL A 139 -9.97 39.21 -16.98
CA VAL A 139 -11.33 38.97 -17.50
C VAL A 139 -12.22 40.20 -17.35
N LEU A 140 -12.06 40.97 -16.26
CA LEU A 140 -12.82 42.20 -16.02
C LEU A 140 -12.29 43.41 -16.81
N GLY A 141 -11.18 43.24 -17.54
CA GLY A 141 -10.56 44.28 -18.36
C GLY A 141 -9.46 45.09 -17.67
N GLY A 142 -9.11 44.74 -16.42
CA GLY A 142 -8.04 45.35 -15.64
C GLY A 142 -6.70 44.59 -15.71
N SER A 143 -5.73 45.02 -14.91
CA SER A 143 -4.43 44.36 -14.72
C SER A 143 -4.35 43.60 -13.39
N SER A 144 -3.61 42.49 -13.35
CA SER A 144 -3.35 41.76 -12.10
C SER A 144 -2.38 42.53 -11.18
N GLN A 145 -2.65 42.50 -9.87
CA GLN A 145 -1.76 43.04 -8.84
C GLN A 145 -0.75 42.01 -8.34
N LYS A 146 0.28 42.50 -7.61
CA LYS A 146 1.42 41.73 -7.10
C LYS A 146 1.09 40.70 -6.02
N SER A 147 -0.02 40.85 -5.29
CA SER A 147 -0.40 39.93 -4.23
C SER A 147 -1.86 39.50 -4.32
N ALA A 148 -2.15 38.27 -3.87
CA ALA A 148 -3.51 37.73 -3.85
C ALA A 148 -4.46 38.59 -3.00
N VAL A 149 -3.96 39.16 -1.89
CA VAL A 149 -4.73 40.06 -1.02
C VAL A 149 -5.06 41.38 -1.71
N ALA A 150 -4.08 41.97 -2.42
CA ALA A 150 -4.31 43.20 -3.17
C ALA A 150 -5.33 42.99 -4.30
N ASN A 151 -5.24 41.86 -5.01
CA ASN A 151 -6.24 41.45 -5.99
C ASN A 151 -7.65 41.41 -5.36
N VAL A 152 -7.84 40.78 -4.19
CA VAL A 152 -9.16 40.73 -3.54
C VAL A 152 -9.70 42.12 -3.18
N LEU A 153 -8.83 43.03 -2.73
CA LEU A 153 -9.23 44.38 -2.32
C LEU A 153 -9.64 45.28 -3.50
N GLU A 154 -9.10 45.05 -4.70
CA GLU A 154 -9.37 45.86 -5.89
C GLU A 154 -10.57 45.36 -6.71
N LEU A 155 -10.95 44.08 -6.55
CA LEU A 155 -12.10 43.48 -7.25
C LEU A 155 -13.39 44.32 -7.20
N PRO A 156 -13.83 44.89 -6.05
CA PRO A 156 -15.05 45.69 -6.00
C PRO A 156 -15.00 46.92 -6.92
N GLY A 157 -13.82 47.54 -7.07
CA GLY A 157 -13.61 48.69 -7.94
C GLY A 157 -13.68 48.30 -9.42
N GLN A 158 -13.09 47.18 -9.80
CA GLN A 158 -13.13 46.69 -11.19
C GLN A 158 -14.52 46.19 -11.63
N ILE A 159 -15.33 45.70 -10.68
CA ILE A 159 -16.74 45.36 -10.96
C ILE A 159 -17.59 46.61 -11.24
N ALA A 160 -17.19 47.77 -10.70
CA ALA A 160 -17.90 49.03 -10.93
C ALA A 160 -17.56 49.68 -12.29
N ASP A 161 -16.38 49.40 -12.86
CA ASP A 161 -15.89 49.97 -14.13
C ASP A 161 -15.77 48.89 -15.23
N LEU A 162 -16.92 48.40 -15.69
CA LEU A 162 -17.02 47.28 -16.62
C LEU A 162 -16.62 47.68 -18.05
N HIS A 163 -15.48 47.15 -18.51
CA HIS A 163 -15.05 47.25 -19.90
C HIS A 163 -15.86 46.27 -20.78
N GLY A 164 -16.98 46.75 -21.34
CA GLY A 164 -18.05 45.91 -21.91
C GLY A 164 -17.62 44.80 -22.87
N HIS A 165 -16.75 45.07 -23.85
CA HIS A 165 -16.32 44.07 -24.85
C HIS A 165 -15.39 42.99 -24.26
N LYS A 166 -14.43 43.40 -23.42
CA LYS A 166 -13.47 42.51 -22.75
C LYS A 166 -14.18 41.53 -21.82
N VAL A 167 -15.09 42.05 -21.01
CA VAL A 167 -15.93 41.26 -20.10
C VAL A 167 -16.83 40.30 -20.88
N ALA A 168 -17.45 40.76 -21.98
CA ALA A 168 -18.30 39.93 -22.82
C ALA A 168 -17.56 38.71 -23.39
N VAL A 169 -16.32 38.87 -23.86
CA VAL A 169 -15.48 37.75 -24.32
C VAL A 169 -15.16 36.78 -23.18
N GLY A 170 -14.80 37.28 -22.00
CA GLY A 170 -14.51 36.44 -20.85
C GLY A 170 -15.71 35.62 -20.41
N ILE A 171 -16.89 36.25 -20.27
CA ILE A 171 -18.16 35.59 -19.92
C ILE A 171 -18.55 34.57 -20.99
N LEU A 172 -18.44 34.92 -22.28
CA LEU A 172 -18.69 34.01 -23.39
C LEU A 172 -17.80 32.77 -23.28
N THR A 173 -16.52 32.95 -23.03
CA THR A 173 -15.54 31.86 -22.90
C THR A 173 -15.92 30.92 -21.74
N ILE A 174 -16.22 31.47 -20.55
CA ILE A 174 -16.67 30.68 -19.39
C ILE A 174 -17.97 29.93 -19.70
N THR A 175 -18.92 30.60 -20.36
CA THR A 175 -20.21 30.02 -20.73
C THR A 175 -20.04 28.85 -21.69
N VAL A 176 -19.21 29.00 -22.72
CA VAL A 176 -18.89 27.92 -23.66
C VAL A 176 -18.22 26.76 -22.94
N LEU A 177 -17.22 27.01 -22.09
CA LEU A 177 -16.55 25.96 -21.32
C LEU A 177 -17.53 25.19 -20.42
N ALA A 178 -18.43 25.89 -19.72
CA ALA A 178 -19.43 25.27 -18.86
C ALA A 178 -20.45 24.44 -19.66
N LEU A 179 -20.98 24.98 -20.75
CA LEU A 179 -21.96 24.30 -21.60
C LEU A 179 -21.35 23.10 -22.36
N TRP A 180 -20.06 23.17 -22.71
CA TRP A 180 -19.35 22.08 -23.39
C TRP A 180 -19.39 20.77 -22.60
N THR A 181 -19.38 20.86 -21.26
CA THR A 181 -19.49 19.68 -20.39
C THR A 181 -20.82 18.93 -20.55
N ARG A 182 -21.88 19.59 -21.03
CA ARG A 182 -23.22 19.02 -21.22
C ARG A 182 -23.48 18.48 -22.63
N LEU A 183 -22.61 18.74 -23.60
CA LEU A 183 -22.78 18.31 -24.99
C LEU A 183 -22.57 16.78 -25.19
N PRO A 184 -23.15 16.19 -26.26
CA PRO A 184 -23.00 14.77 -26.57
C PRO A 184 -21.56 14.39 -26.95
N ARG A 185 -21.19 13.11 -26.74
CA ARG A 185 -19.83 12.58 -26.95
C ARG A 185 -19.26 12.82 -28.36
N ARG A 186 -20.10 12.92 -29.40
CA ARG A 186 -19.67 13.16 -30.78
C ARG A 186 -19.02 14.54 -30.97
N ILE A 187 -19.45 15.55 -30.23
CA ILE A 187 -18.92 16.93 -30.31
C ILE A 187 -17.69 17.10 -29.42
N LYS A 188 -17.62 16.33 -28.31
CA LYS A 188 -16.51 16.31 -27.35
C LYS A 188 -15.20 15.73 -27.89
N VAL A 189 -15.13 15.39 -29.18
CA VAL A 189 -13.88 15.06 -29.88
C VAL A 189 -12.96 16.29 -29.91
N VAL A 190 -13.54 17.49 -30.01
CA VAL A 190 -12.81 18.75 -29.86
C VAL A 190 -12.72 19.13 -28.37
N PRO A 191 -11.52 19.39 -27.82
CA PRO A 191 -11.37 19.81 -26.43
C PRO A 191 -12.08 21.13 -26.13
N ALA A 192 -12.71 21.21 -24.95
CA ALA A 192 -13.44 22.39 -24.50
C ALA A 192 -12.61 23.70 -24.55
N PRO A 193 -11.32 23.73 -24.14
CA PRO A 193 -10.49 24.94 -24.21
C PRO A 193 -10.36 25.49 -25.63
N LEU A 194 -10.14 24.63 -26.61
CA LEU A 194 -9.98 25.04 -28.00
C LEU A 194 -11.30 25.60 -28.57
N ALA A 195 -12.41 24.90 -28.32
CA ALA A 195 -13.71 25.34 -28.78
C ALA A 195 -14.10 26.71 -28.19
N ALA A 196 -13.81 26.92 -26.91
CA ALA A 196 -14.07 28.20 -26.24
C ALA A 196 -13.24 29.34 -26.84
N LEU A 197 -11.93 29.14 -27.03
CA LEU A 197 -11.05 30.15 -27.63
C LEU A 197 -11.39 30.43 -29.09
N ALA A 198 -11.69 29.40 -29.88
CA ALA A 198 -12.10 29.57 -31.27
C ALA A 198 -13.43 30.35 -31.37
N THR A 199 -14.40 30.02 -30.52
CA THR A 199 -15.68 30.75 -30.46
C THR A 199 -15.44 32.21 -30.10
N ALA A 200 -14.65 32.47 -29.05
CA ALA A 200 -14.30 33.81 -28.61
C ALA A 200 -13.59 34.64 -29.70
N ALA A 201 -12.61 34.04 -30.40
CA ALA A 201 -11.88 34.70 -31.47
C ALA A 201 -12.78 35.02 -32.67
N VAL A 202 -13.62 34.07 -33.09
CA VAL A 202 -14.57 34.27 -34.20
C VAL A 202 -15.61 35.32 -33.86
N THR A 203 -16.18 35.31 -32.64
CA THR A 203 -17.15 36.33 -32.23
C THR A 203 -16.52 37.70 -32.14
N ALA A 204 -15.33 37.82 -31.54
CA ALA A 204 -14.64 39.10 -31.43
C ALA A 204 -14.30 39.67 -32.81
N TRP A 205 -13.87 38.83 -33.74
CA TRP A 205 -13.62 39.23 -35.13
C TRP A 205 -14.90 39.62 -35.86
N ALA A 206 -15.96 38.81 -35.80
CA ALA A 206 -17.21 39.01 -36.54
C ALA A 206 -17.97 40.28 -36.09
N PHE A 207 -17.94 40.60 -34.80
CA PHE A 207 -18.61 41.78 -34.24
C PHE A 207 -17.70 43.00 -34.11
N GLY A 208 -16.42 42.91 -34.52
CA GLY A 208 -15.46 44.02 -34.42
C GLY A 208 -15.20 44.48 -32.98
N TRP A 209 -15.22 43.54 -32.02
CA TRP A 209 -15.02 43.86 -30.61
C TRP A 209 -13.57 44.30 -30.35
N ASP A 210 -13.44 45.37 -29.57
CA ASP A 210 -12.16 45.88 -29.08
C ASP A 210 -11.65 44.99 -27.94
N VAL A 211 -10.70 44.10 -28.29
CA VAL A 211 -10.15 43.06 -27.42
C VAL A 211 -8.64 43.04 -27.53
N THR A 212 -7.97 42.73 -26.44
CA THR A 212 -6.51 42.66 -26.43
C THR A 212 -6.10 41.32 -27.03
N ARG A 213 -5.42 41.32 -28.18
CA ARG A 213 -5.00 40.08 -28.85
C ARG A 213 -3.60 39.65 -28.41
N VAL A 214 -3.33 38.36 -28.53
CA VAL A 214 -1.98 37.80 -28.34
C VAL A 214 -1.02 38.42 -29.36
N ASP A 215 0.09 38.97 -28.88
CA ASP A 215 1.20 39.45 -29.71
C ASP A 215 2.41 38.51 -29.59
N LEU A 216 2.94 38.08 -30.75
CA LEU A 216 4.14 37.25 -30.88
C LEU A 216 5.28 37.98 -31.60
N SER A 217 5.06 39.23 -32.03
CA SER A 217 5.95 39.99 -32.90
C SER A 217 7.29 40.28 -32.24
N ASP A 218 7.27 40.64 -30.95
CA ASP A 218 8.47 40.89 -30.14
C ASP A 218 9.27 39.61 -29.82
N SER A 219 8.66 38.43 -29.96
CA SER A 219 9.24 37.15 -29.52
C SER A 219 10.08 36.43 -30.58
N LEU A 220 9.90 36.76 -31.87
CA LEU A 220 10.60 36.10 -32.98
C LEU A 220 11.86 36.85 -33.44
N GLY A 221 11.96 38.16 -33.17
CA GLY A 221 13.11 39.00 -33.53
C GLY A 221 14.26 38.98 -32.52
N ASP A 222 13.94 38.91 -31.22
CA ASP A 222 14.90 38.96 -30.12
C ASP A 222 15.03 37.60 -29.42
N TRP A 223 15.55 36.59 -30.13
CA TRP A 223 15.86 35.30 -29.52
C TRP A 223 16.90 35.47 -28.41
N ALA A 224 16.44 35.39 -27.16
CA ALA A 224 17.23 35.79 -26.01
C ALA A 224 17.90 34.58 -25.36
N PHE A 225 19.19 34.37 -25.66
CA PHE A 225 20.01 33.40 -24.92
C PHE A 225 20.08 33.75 -23.43
N PRO A 226 20.16 32.74 -22.54
CA PRO A 226 20.24 32.94 -21.10
C PRO A 226 21.50 33.74 -20.74
N VAL A 227 21.36 34.66 -19.80
CA VAL A 227 22.46 35.50 -19.30
C VAL A 227 22.67 35.18 -17.83
N LEU A 228 23.91 35.24 -17.36
CA LEU A 228 24.21 35.03 -15.94
C LEU A 228 23.44 36.07 -15.09
N PRO A 229 22.69 35.64 -14.06
CA PRO A 229 22.03 36.56 -13.14
C PRO A 229 23.08 37.41 -12.43
N GLN A 230 22.79 38.70 -12.32
CA GLN A 230 23.59 39.64 -11.53
C GLN A 230 22.95 39.80 -10.15
N GLY A 231 23.75 39.98 -9.10
CA GLY A 231 23.25 40.19 -7.73
C GLY A 231 23.88 39.23 -6.71
N ASP A 232 23.17 39.04 -5.60
CA ASP A 232 23.61 38.16 -4.51
C ASP A 232 23.52 36.69 -4.93
N TRP A 233 24.68 36.03 -5.00
CA TRP A 233 24.79 34.62 -5.34
C TRP A 233 24.07 33.69 -4.37
N HIS A 234 23.86 34.09 -3.10
CA HIS A 234 23.08 33.29 -2.15
C HIS A 234 21.61 33.22 -2.58
N LEU A 235 21.03 34.34 -3.02
CA LEU A 235 19.65 34.40 -3.52
C LEU A 235 19.52 33.69 -4.86
N VAL A 236 20.52 33.80 -5.74
CA VAL A 236 20.56 33.06 -7.02
C VAL A 236 20.60 31.55 -6.77
N VAL A 237 21.49 31.06 -5.92
CA VAL A 237 21.59 29.63 -5.59
C VAL A 237 20.30 29.14 -4.94
N THR A 238 19.71 29.92 -4.03
CA THR A 238 18.42 29.59 -3.40
C THR A 238 17.31 29.50 -4.45
N SER A 239 17.28 30.41 -5.43
CA SER A 239 16.33 30.41 -6.55
C SER A 239 16.51 29.19 -7.46
N VAL A 240 17.75 28.84 -7.79
CA VAL A 240 18.09 27.62 -8.57
C VAL A 240 17.60 26.37 -7.85
N LEU A 241 17.89 26.26 -6.54
CA LEU A 241 17.44 25.13 -5.73
C LEU A 241 15.92 25.08 -5.61
N LEU A 242 15.26 26.23 -5.43
CA LEU A 242 13.80 26.33 -5.34
C LEU A 242 13.15 25.83 -6.63
N VAL A 243 13.58 26.33 -7.80
CA VAL A 243 13.04 25.89 -9.10
C VAL A 243 13.33 24.41 -9.33
N ALA A 244 14.54 23.93 -9.01
CA ALA A 244 14.93 22.53 -9.19
C ALA A 244 14.05 21.59 -8.34
N LEU A 245 13.91 21.88 -7.05
CA LEU A 245 13.14 21.06 -6.11
C LEU A 245 11.65 21.11 -6.42
N LEU A 246 11.10 22.28 -6.69
CA LEU A 246 9.68 22.44 -6.95
C LEU A 246 9.26 21.74 -8.25
N ALA A 247 9.96 22.01 -9.37
CA ALA A 247 9.67 21.36 -10.64
C ALA A 247 9.92 19.84 -10.58
N GLY A 248 10.94 19.40 -9.85
CA GLY A 248 11.25 17.99 -9.62
C GLY A 248 10.14 17.30 -8.83
N CYS A 249 9.76 17.85 -7.68
CA CYS A 249 8.68 17.33 -6.85
C CYS A 249 7.35 17.27 -7.62
N GLU A 250 6.94 18.35 -8.29
CA GLU A 250 5.71 18.34 -9.10
C GLU A 250 5.72 17.24 -10.16
N SER A 251 6.85 17.06 -10.85
CA SER A 251 6.99 16.00 -11.86
C SER A 251 6.88 14.60 -11.27
N LEU A 252 7.56 14.34 -10.17
CA LEU A 252 7.57 13.03 -9.51
C LEU A 252 6.19 12.68 -8.95
N LEU A 253 5.50 13.67 -8.38
CA LEU A 253 4.16 13.50 -7.84
C LEU A 253 3.12 13.29 -8.94
N CYS A 254 3.25 14.02 -10.06
CA CYS A 254 2.46 13.77 -11.26
C CYS A 254 2.70 12.33 -11.75
N SER A 255 3.95 11.88 -11.78
CA SER A 255 4.31 10.53 -12.22
C SER A 255 3.69 9.45 -11.35
N VAL A 256 3.73 9.60 -10.03
CA VAL A 256 3.11 8.68 -9.07
C VAL A 256 1.60 8.64 -9.24
N ALA A 257 0.96 9.80 -9.41
CA ALA A 257 -0.48 9.88 -9.61
C ALA A 257 -0.93 9.21 -10.92
N ILE A 258 -0.16 9.39 -11.99
CA ILE A 258 -0.45 8.86 -13.33
C ILE A 258 -0.13 7.38 -13.45
N ASP A 259 0.90 6.90 -12.75
CA ASP A 259 1.29 5.49 -12.75
C ASP A 259 0.14 4.56 -12.28
N GLY A 260 -0.71 5.04 -11.37
CA GLY A 260 -1.91 4.34 -10.93
C GLY A 260 -3.04 4.28 -11.97
N MET A 261 -3.00 5.10 -13.03
CA MET A 261 -4.08 5.24 -14.00
C MET A 261 -3.94 4.35 -15.23
N HIS A 262 -2.81 3.65 -15.39
CA HIS A 262 -2.56 2.76 -16.53
C HIS A 262 -1.98 1.41 -16.10
N GLY A 263 -2.20 0.38 -16.92
CA GLY A 263 -1.64 -0.96 -16.71
C GLY A 263 -0.27 -1.21 -17.36
N GLY A 264 0.36 -0.19 -17.95
CA GLY A 264 1.65 -0.28 -18.64
C GLY A 264 2.88 -0.33 -17.73
N ARG A 265 4.06 -0.09 -18.30
CA ARG A 265 5.34 -0.05 -17.56
C ARG A 265 5.27 0.97 -16.42
N ARG A 266 5.65 0.52 -15.22
CA ARG A 266 5.75 1.36 -14.02
C ARG A 266 6.81 2.44 -14.17
N VAL A 267 6.56 3.60 -13.59
CA VAL A 267 7.49 4.74 -13.62
C VAL A 267 8.81 4.44 -12.88
N ASP A 268 9.92 4.88 -13.48
CA ASP A 268 11.21 5.02 -12.81
C ASP A 268 11.41 6.49 -12.41
N LEU A 269 11.40 6.76 -11.10
CA LEU A 269 11.43 8.14 -10.58
C LEU A 269 12.79 8.81 -10.74
N ASP A 270 13.88 8.05 -10.61
CA ASP A 270 15.23 8.60 -10.77
C ASP A 270 15.45 8.97 -12.26
N GLN A 271 15.01 8.10 -13.18
CA GLN A 271 15.00 8.40 -14.60
C GLN A 271 14.08 9.59 -14.95
N GLU A 272 12.91 9.69 -14.31
CA GLU A 272 12.02 10.83 -14.51
C GLU A 272 12.68 12.14 -14.10
N LEU A 273 13.29 12.20 -12.92
CA LEU A 273 13.99 13.38 -12.44
C LEU A 273 15.16 13.77 -13.34
N THR A 274 15.94 12.78 -13.82
CA THR A 274 16.99 12.99 -14.82
C THR A 274 16.44 13.55 -16.13
N GLY A 275 15.35 12.98 -16.66
CA GLY A 275 14.70 13.46 -17.88
C GLY A 275 14.16 14.89 -17.77
N GLN A 276 13.56 15.24 -16.63
CA GLN A 276 13.15 16.63 -16.34
C GLN A 276 14.34 17.57 -16.25
N GLY A 277 15.44 17.13 -15.62
CA GLY A 277 16.67 17.92 -15.52
C GLY A 277 17.20 18.31 -16.90
N VAL A 278 17.31 17.34 -17.81
CA VAL A 278 17.74 17.62 -19.19
C VAL A 278 16.74 18.53 -19.91
N ALA A 279 15.44 18.29 -19.76
CA ALA A 279 14.41 19.16 -20.35
C ALA A 279 14.50 20.61 -19.84
N ASN A 280 14.77 20.81 -18.54
CA ASN A 280 14.94 22.13 -17.94
C ASN A 280 16.23 22.82 -18.37
N MET A 281 17.31 22.07 -18.59
CA MET A 281 18.53 22.60 -19.21
C MET A 281 18.25 23.11 -20.63
N VAL A 282 17.55 22.30 -21.44
CA VAL A 282 17.25 22.63 -22.84
C VAL A 282 16.25 23.79 -22.94
N THR A 283 15.17 23.79 -22.16
CA THR A 283 14.17 24.88 -22.19
C THR A 283 14.80 26.19 -21.75
N GLY A 284 15.61 26.21 -20.67
CA GLY A 284 16.32 27.41 -20.22
C GLY A 284 17.33 27.91 -21.25
N ALA A 285 18.03 27.02 -21.95
CA ALA A 285 18.95 27.39 -23.03
C ALA A 285 18.23 28.04 -24.22
N LEU A 286 17.02 27.59 -24.53
CA LEU A 286 16.19 28.07 -25.64
C LEU A 286 15.31 29.27 -25.26
N GLY A 287 15.39 29.78 -24.03
CA GLY A 287 14.55 30.90 -23.59
C GLY A 287 13.10 30.50 -23.31
N GLY A 288 12.85 29.25 -22.92
CA GLY A 288 11.56 28.72 -22.52
C GLY A 288 11.33 28.75 -21.00
N LEU A 289 10.07 28.57 -20.60
CA LEU A 289 9.70 28.41 -19.18
C LEU A 289 10.26 27.11 -18.58
N PRO A 290 10.44 27.05 -17.25
CA PRO A 290 10.62 25.80 -16.53
C PRO A 290 9.52 24.79 -16.87
N VAL A 291 9.93 23.53 -16.99
CA VAL A 291 9.11 22.39 -17.33
C VAL A 291 9.00 21.45 -16.13
N ALA A 292 7.79 20.95 -15.89
CA ALA A 292 7.53 19.86 -14.96
C ALA A 292 6.44 18.93 -15.50
N GLY A 293 6.22 17.79 -14.85
CA GLY A 293 5.08 16.91 -15.14
C GLY A 293 3.75 17.59 -14.83
N VAL A 294 2.86 17.68 -15.82
CA VAL A 294 1.57 18.38 -15.67
C VAL A 294 0.44 17.37 -15.53
N ILE A 295 -0.20 17.34 -14.35
CA ILE A 295 -1.25 16.34 -14.04
C ILE A 295 -2.44 16.43 -14.98
N VAL A 296 -2.91 17.63 -15.33
CA VAL A 296 -4.08 17.82 -16.22
C VAL A 296 -3.81 17.26 -17.63
N ARG A 297 -2.62 17.51 -18.18
CA ARG A 297 -2.24 16.99 -19.50
C ARG A 297 -2.02 15.48 -19.47
N SER A 298 -1.35 15.00 -18.43
CA SER A 298 -1.04 13.57 -18.28
C SER A 298 -2.30 12.74 -18.04
N THR A 299 -3.25 13.23 -17.25
CA THR A 299 -4.55 12.57 -17.06
C THR A 299 -5.35 12.55 -18.35
N ALA A 300 -5.40 13.65 -19.10
CA ALA A 300 -6.02 13.70 -20.42
C ALA A 300 -5.34 12.74 -21.41
N ASN A 301 -4.01 12.62 -21.37
CA ASN A 301 -3.25 11.70 -22.20
C ASN A 301 -3.66 10.24 -21.95
N VAL A 302 -3.73 9.84 -20.68
CA VAL A 302 -4.15 8.49 -20.28
C VAL A 302 -5.63 8.25 -20.61
N GLN A 303 -6.51 9.22 -20.37
CA GLN A 303 -7.93 9.11 -20.69
C GLN A 303 -8.19 9.03 -22.20
N ALA A 304 -7.35 9.69 -23.02
CA ALA A 304 -7.38 9.57 -24.47
C ALA A 304 -6.81 8.23 -24.98
N GLY A 305 -6.29 7.38 -24.08
CA GLY A 305 -5.88 6.02 -24.36
C GLY A 305 -4.39 5.84 -24.60
N ALA A 306 -3.55 6.83 -24.30
CA ALA A 306 -2.09 6.72 -24.46
C ALA A 306 -1.53 5.52 -23.68
N ARG A 307 -0.54 4.85 -24.28
CA ARG A 307 0.11 3.67 -23.71
C ARG A 307 1.63 3.79 -23.66
N THR A 308 2.20 4.65 -24.49
CA THR A 308 3.66 4.77 -24.63
C THR A 308 4.11 6.22 -24.67
N ARG A 309 5.44 6.41 -24.52
CA ARG A 309 6.08 7.72 -24.51
C ARG A 309 5.91 8.48 -25.82
N TRP A 310 5.58 7.78 -26.90
CA TRP A 310 5.32 8.39 -28.21
C TRP A 310 4.17 9.38 -28.17
N SER A 311 3.17 9.21 -27.30
CA SER A 311 2.09 10.20 -27.20
C SER A 311 2.62 11.57 -26.75
N ALA A 312 3.51 11.59 -25.75
CA ALA A 312 4.14 12.82 -25.25
C ALA A 312 5.09 13.45 -26.28
N ILE A 313 5.90 12.62 -26.95
CA ILE A 313 6.84 13.08 -27.99
C ILE A 313 6.06 13.69 -29.17
N LEU A 314 5.07 12.98 -29.71
CA LEU A 314 4.24 13.45 -30.81
C LEU A 314 3.50 14.73 -30.42
N HIS A 315 3.01 14.83 -29.18
CA HIS A 315 2.44 16.06 -28.67
C HIS A 315 3.40 17.25 -28.82
N GLY A 316 4.65 17.12 -28.37
CA GLY A 316 5.65 18.17 -28.51
C GLY A 316 5.96 18.51 -29.98
N VAL A 317 5.98 17.50 -30.86
CA VAL A 317 6.13 17.70 -32.31
C VAL A 317 4.95 18.47 -32.89
N TRP A 318 3.71 18.16 -32.51
CA TRP A 318 2.54 18.90 -32.97
C TRP A 318 2.55 20.36 -32.51
N VAL A 319 2.98 20.63 -31.27
CA VAL A 319 3.17 22.01 -30.80
C VAL A 319 4.21 22.73 -31.65
N LEU A 320 5.34 22.09 -31.97
CA LEU A 320 6.40 22.68 -32.80
C LEU A 320 5.90 23.00 -34.22
N VAL A 321 5.24 22.03 -34.86
CA VAL A 321 4.65 22.20 -36.20
C VAL A 321 3.60 23.31 -36.19
N PHE A 322 2.76 23.36 -35.15
CA PHE A 322 1.75 24.41 -35.01
C PHE A 322 2.36 25.80 -34.79
N ALA A 323 3.37 25.91 -33.92
CA ALA A 323 4.05 27.17 -33.65
C ALA A 323 4.75 27.73 -34.89
N LEU A 324 5.42 26.87 -35.67
CA LEU A 324 6.14 27.28 -36.89
C LEU A 324 5.22 27.52 -38.09
N GLY A 325 4.21 26.67 -38.29
CA GLY A 325 3.33 26.72 -39.48
C GLY A 325 2.07 27.57 -39.33
N PHE A 326 1.57 27.72 -38.09
CA PHE A 326 0.27 28.34 -37.79
C PHE A 326 0.36 29.42 -36.70
N GLY A 327 1.55 30.01 -36.47
CA GLY A 327 1.74 31.06 -35.46
C GLY A 327 0.81 32.27 -35.64
N TRP A 328 0.45 32.62 -36.87
CA TRP A 328 -0.53 33.68 -37.19
C TRP A 328 -1.94 33.41 -36.64
N THR A 329 -2.31 32.15 -36.43
CA THR A 329 -3.61 31.81 -35.84
C THR A 329 -3.63 32.12 -34.34
N ILE A 330 -2.47 32.04 -33.67
CA ILE A 330 -2.35 32.35 -32.24
C ILE A 330 -2.62 33.84 -31.97
N THR A 331 -2.20 34.72 -32.89
CA THR A 331 -2.42 36.17 -32.76
C THR A 331 -3.89 36.59 -32.93
N LEU A 332 -4.78 35.67 -33.31
CA LEU A 332 -6.23 35.92 -33.35
C LEU A 332 -6.88 35.73 -31.98
N ILE A 333 -6.20 35.11 -31.02
CA ILE A 333 -6.76 34.74 -29.72
C ILE A 333 -6.83 35.99 -28.81
N PRO A 334 -8.03 36.33 -28.27
CA PRO A 334 -8.15 37.36 -27.25
C PRO A 334 -7.52 36.93 -25.91
N LEU A 335 -6.77 37.81 -25.27
CA LEU A 335 -6.15 37.58 -23.95
C LEU A 335 -7.21 37.37 -22.87
N GLU A 336 -8.35 38.04 -22.97
CA GLU A 336 -9.46 37.92 -22.03
C GLU A 336 -10.05 36.49 -22.04
N ALA A 337 -10.06 35.85 -23.21
CA ALA A 337 -10.48 34.46 -23.36
C ALA A 337 -9.46 33.48 -22.74
N LEU A 338 -8.16 33.78 -22.89
CA LEU A 338 -7.09 33.02 -22.26
C LEU A 338 -7.15 33.12 -20.72
N ALA A 339 -7.38 34.32 -20.20
CA ALA A 339 -7.56 34.58 -18.78
C ALA A 339 -8.78 33.84 -18.22
N ALA A 340 -9.92 33.89 -18.91
CA ALA A 340 -11.12 33.15 -18.56
C ALA A 340 -10.89 31.63 -18.48
N LEU A 341 -10.11 31.08 -19.41
CA LEU A 341 -9.70 29.67 -19.37
C LEU A 341 -8.86 29.37 -18.12
N LEU A 342 -7.90 30.22 -17.77
CA LEU A 342 -7.06 30.05 -16.58
C LEU A 342 -7.86 30.18 -15.28
N VAL A 343 -8.86 31.06 -15.21
CA VAL A 343 -9.78 31.16 -14.06
C VAL A 343 -10.47 29.81 -13.83
N LEU A 344 -11.04 29.21 -14.87
CA LEU A 344 -11.70 27.91 -14.76
C LEU A 344 -10.73 26.81 -14.30
N ILE A 345 -9.52 26.79 -14.85
CA ILE A 345 -8.50 25.80 -14.48
C ILE A 345 -8.08 25.98 -13.01
N GLY A 346 -7.87 27.22 -12.56
CA GLY A 346 -7.56 27.54 -11.17
C GLY A 346 -8.64 27.06 -10.21
N VAL A 347 -9.93 27.27 -10.56
CA VAL A 347 -11.06 26.75 -9.78
C VAL A 347 -11.11 25.22 -9.78
N GLN A 348 -10.82 24.57 -10.92
CA GLN A 348 -10.81 23.10 -11.01
C GLN A 348 -9.69 22.44 -10.20
N MET A 349 -8.58 23.14 -9.94
CA MET A 349 -7.49 22.64 -9.08
C MET A 349 -7.93 22.55 -7.61
N VAL A 350 -8.94 23.32 -7.18
CA VAL A 350 -9.49 23.30 -5.82
C VAL A 350 -10.53 22.17 -5.70
N ASN A 351 -10.07 20.96 -5.38
CA ASN A 351 -10.96 19.81 -5.24
C ASN A 351 -11.40 19.57 -3.79
N LEU A 352 -12.60 20.06 -3.44
CA LEU A 352 -13.26 19.85 -2.14
C LEU A 352 -13.50 18.37 -1.78
N GLY A 353 -13.54 17.47 -2.76
CA GLY A 353 -13.70 16.03 -2.55
C GLY A 353 -12.48 15.37 -1.91
N HIS A 354 -11.27 15.89 -2.18
CA HIS A 354 -10.05 15.40 -1.53
C HIS A 354 -10.01 15.74 -0.04
N ILE A 355 -10.55 16.89 0.37
CA ILE A 355 -10.63 17.30 1.77
C ILE A 355 -11.40 16.25 2.60
N ARG A 356 -12.48 15.66 2.03
CA ARG A 356 -13.26 14.60 2.69
C ARG A 356 -12.48 13.30 2.86
N LYS A 357 -11.63 12.92 1.89
CA LYS A 357 -10.79 11.72 1.99
C LYS A 357 -9.64 11.90 2.99
N VAL A 358 -9.02 13.08 3.01
CA VAL A 358 -7.91 13.43 3.92
C VAL A 358 -8.39 13.55 5.38
N HIS A 359 -9.67 13.85 5.60
CA HIS A 359 -10.29 13.94 6.93
C HIS A 359 -10.14 12.66 7.76
N GLY A 360 -10.27 11.48 7.14
CA GLY A 360 -10.16 10.19 7.85
C GLY A 360 -8.76 9.88 8.40
N HIS A 361 -7.71 10.54 7.89
CA HIS A 361 -6.32 10.27 8.24
C HIS A 361 -5.68 11.32 9.17
N GLY A 362 -6.45 12.32 9.61
CA GLY A 362 -5.98 13.38 10.51
C GLY A 362 -4.96 14.34 9.87
N GLU A 363 -4.93 14.45 8.54
CA GLU A 363 -3.98 15.30 7.79
C GLU A 363 -4.58 16.63 7.32
N VAL A 364 -5.84 16.91 7.66
CA VAL A 364 -6.52 18.18 7.32
C VAL A 364 -5.75 19.43 7.80
N PRO A 365 -5.15 19.46 9.01
CA PRO A 365 -4.36 20.62 9.44
C PRO A 365 -3.19 20.91 8.50
N VAL A 366 -2.51 19.87 8.00
CA VAL A 366 -1.39 19.99 7.05
C VAL A 366 -1.86 20.66 5.76
N TYR A 367 -2.99 20.20 5.21
CA TYR A 367 -3.58 20.77 4.00
C TYR A 367 -3.91 22.26 4.18
N VAL A 368 -4.63 22.61 5.25
CA VAL A 368 -5.11 23.99 5.49
C VAL A 368 -3.94 24.94 5.75
N VAL A 369 -2.98 24.53 6.58
CA VAL A 369 -1.81 25.36 6.90
C VAL A 369 -0.93 25.57 5.66
N THR A 370 -0.70 24.52 4.86
CA THR A 370 0.05 24.66 3.60
C THR A 370 -0.66 25.65 2.68
N MET A 371 -1.97 25.49 2.47
CA MET A 371 -2.74 26.35 1.59
C MET A 371 -2.72 27.82 2.05
N ALA A 372 -2.97 28.07 3.34
CA ALA A 372 -2.97 29.42 3.90
C ALA A 372 -1.58 30.06 3.83
N ALA A 373 -0.53 29.31 4.16
CA ALA A 373 0.85 29.82 4.11
C ALA A 373 1.29 30.12 2.67
N VAL A 374 0.91 29.31 1.67
CA VAL A 374 1.19 29.61 0.26
C VAL A 374 0.50 30.91 -0.18
N ILE A 375 -0.76 31.14 0.21
CA ILE A 375 -1.51 32.35 -0.16
C ILE A 375 -0.93 33.61 0.52
N LEU A 376 -0.48 33.50 1.77
CA LEU A 376 -0.07 34.65 2.59
C LEU A 376 1.42 34.96 2.53
N LEU A 377 2.27 33.94 2.48
CA LEU A 377 3.72 34.07 2.63
C LEU A 377 4.48 33.79 1.33
N GLY A 378 3.89 32.99 0.42
CA GLY A 378 4.55 32.55 -0.81
C GLY A 378 4.70 31.03 -0.87
N LEU A 379 5.01 30.53 -2.07
CA LEU A 379 5.01 29.10 -2.36
C LEU A 379 6.08 28.34 -1.58
N ALA A 380 7.29 28.88 -1.47
CA ALA A 380 8.41 28.23 -0.80
C ALA A 380 8.15 28.06 0.71
N GLU A 381 7.81 29.16 1.37
CA GLU A 381 7.48 29.23 2.79
C GLU A 381 6.27 28.35 3.12
N GLY A 382 5.26 28.37 2.24
CA GLY A 382 4.05 27.58 2.43
C GLY A 382 4.28 26.07 2.38
N VAL A 383 5.09 25.59 1.43
CA VAL A 383 5.45 24.16 1.34
C VAL A 383 6.30 23.73 2.53
N LEU A 384 7.28 24.56 2.95
CA LEU A 384 8.11 24.28 4.13
C LEU A 384 7.29 24.20 5.41
N ALA A 385 6.34 25.13 5.61
CA ALA A 385 5.43 25.10 6.76
C ALA A 385 4.55 23.83 6.77
N GLY A 386 4.05 23.43 5.60
CA GLY A 386 3.29 22.19 5.42
C GLY A 386 4.09 20.95 5.77
N LEU A 387 5.31 20.83 5.24
CA LEU A 387 6.22 19.72 5.52
C LEU A 387 6.61 19.66 6.99
N ALA A 388 6.92 20.79 7.62
CA ALA A 388 7.26 20.87 9.04
C ALA A 388 6.09 20.36 9.92
N LEU A 389 4.86 20.77 9.62
CA LEU A 389 3.68 20.30 10.35
C LEU A 389 3.41 18.81 10.11
N ALA A 390 3.57 18.32 8.88
CA ALA A 390 3.45 16.90 8.57
C ALA A 390 4.46 16.05 9.36
N ALA A 391 5.72 16.48 9.38
CA ALA A 391 6.79 15.83 10.15
C ALA A 391 6.49 15.85 11.66
N LEU A 392 6.02 16.97 12.20
CA LEU A 392 5.66 17.10 13.62
C LEU A 392 4.51 16.15 14.01
N LEU A 393 3.46 16.07 13.18
CA LEU A 393 2.34 15.16 13.41
C LEU A 393 2.76 13.69 13.29
N ALA A 394 3.63 13.35 12.34
CA ALA A 394 4.18 12.01 12.20
C ALA A 394 5.01 11.62 13.44
N LEU A 395 5.89 12.52 13.90
CA LEU A 395 6.68 12.34 15.11
C LEU A 395 5.76 12.10 16.32
N ARG A 396 4.73 12.93 16.50
CA ARG A 396 3.76 12.80 17.61
C ARG A 396 3.02 11.46 17.60
N ARG A 397 2.66 10.94 16.41
CA ARG A 397 1.98 9.63 16.27
C ARG A 397 2.93 8.48 16.62
N LEU A 398 4.16 8.55 16.13
CA LEU A 398 5.18 7.52 16.35
C LEU A 398 5.64 7.44 17.80
N THR A 399 5.60 8.55 18.53
CA THR A 399 6.03 8.63 19.94
C THR A 399 4.90 8.38 20.93
N TRP A 400 3.69 8.07 20.47
CA TRP A 400 2.54 7.88 21.35
C TRP A 400 2.54 6.49 21.97
N VAL A 401 2.65 6.44 23.29
CA VAL A 401 2.60 5.21 24.08
C VAL A 401 1.19 5.00 24.64
N THR A 402 0.65 3.80 24.50
CA THR A 402 -0.61 3.38 25.12
C THR A 402 -0.32 2.49 26.31
N VAL A 403 -0.89 2.82 27.47
CA VAL A 403 -0.81 2.00 28.70
C VAL A 403 -2.23 1.59 29.07
N LEU A 404 -2.50 0.29 29.11
CA LEU A 404 -3.78 -0.28 29.51
C LEU A 404 -3.62 -1.00 30.85
N LYS A 405 -4.54 -0.75 31.78
CA LYS A 405 -4.53 -1.35 33.12
C LYS A 405 -5.79 -2.20 33.29
N ARG A 406 -5.63 -3.42 33.80
CA ARG A 406 -6.74 -4.33 34.05
C ARG A 406 -6.50 -5.11 35.33
N GLU A 407 -7.42 -5.00 36.26
CA GLU A 407 -7.39 -5.74 37.52
C GLU A 407 -7.96 -7.15 37.31
N ASP A 408 -7.27 -8.17 37.81
CA ASP A 408 -7.73 -9.55 37.83
C ASP A 408 -8.50 -9.86 39.12
N ARG A 409 -9.34 -10.90 39.10
CA ARG A 409 -10.17 -11.31 40.23
C ARG A 409 -9.37 -11.78 41.45
N ASP A 410 -8.11 -12.15 41.27
CA ASP A 410 -7.19 -12.62 42.31
C ASP A 410 -6.35 -11.48 42.94
N GLY A 411 -6.68 -10.20 42.68
CA GLY A 411 -5.96 -9.04 43.24
C GLY A 411 -4.62 -8.72 42.56
N ARG A 412 -4.34 -9.34 41.40
CA ARG A 412 -3.18 -9.04 40.53
C ARG A 412 -3.56 -7.95 39.52
N LEU A 413 -2.66 -7.01 39.26
CA LEU A 413 -2.86 -5.96 38.27
C LEU A 413 -2.10 -6.28 36.97
N ASN A 414 -2.82 -6.49 35.88
CA ASN A 414 -2.25 -6.64 34.55
C ASN A 414 -2.08 -5.26 33.89
N VAL A 415 -0.87 -4.91 33.50
CA VAL A 415 -0.54 -3.63 32.84
C VAL A 415 0.07 -3.94 31.48
N THR A 416 -0.61 -3.58 30.40
CA THR A 416 -0.10 -3.78 29.04
C THR A 416 0.39 -2.46 28.47
N ILE A 417 1.65 -2.41 28.06
CA ILE A 417 2.26 -1.27 27.37
C ILE A 417 2.37 -1.59 25.89
N SER A 418 1.91 -0.70 25.02
CA SER A 418 1.95 -0.90 23.56
C SER A 418 2.45 0.32 22.80
N GLY A 419 3.21 0.08 21.72
CA GLY A 419 3.78 1.09 20.82
C GLY A 419 5.31 1.19 20.90
N SER A 420 5.88 2.28 20.37
CA SER A 420 7.32 2.54 20.45
C SER A 420 7.66 3.30 21.74
N LEU A 421 8.44 2.69 22.62
CA LEU A 421 8.89 3.30 23.88
C LEU A 421 10.14 4.15 23.66
N THR A 422 9.92 5.44 23.39
CA THR A 422 10.98 6.45 23.30
C THR A 422 10.98 7.35 24.54
N PHE A 423 12.06 8.12 24.74
CA PHE A 423 12.23 9.09 25.83
C PHE A 423 11.08 10.11 25.88
N LEU A 424 10.46 10.40 24.74
CA LEU A 424 9.28 11.28 24.64
C LEU A 424 8.02 10.66 25.29
N GLY A 425 7.94 9.34 25.40
CA GLY A 425 6.87 8.61 26.06
C GLY A 425 7.05 8.43 27.58
N VAL A 426 8.27 8.63 28.10
CA VAL A 426 8.63 8.42 29.51
C VAL A 426 7.76 9.20 30.50
N PRO A 427 7.44 10.49 30.29
CA PRO A 427 6.62 11.24 31.24
C PRO A 427 5.23 10.61 31.45
N ARG A 428 4.59 10.17 30.36
CA ARG A 428 3.28 9.51 30.42
C ARG A 428 3.38 8.12 31.05
N LEU A 429 4.38 7.34 30.63
CA LEU A 429 4.64 6.02 31.19
C LEU A 429 4.82 6.08 32.71
N THR A 430 5.69 6.98 33.18
CA THR A 430 5.99 7.15 34.60
C THR A 430 4.76 7.62 35.38
N HIS A 431 3.97 8.55 34.81
CA HIS A 431 2.72 8.98 35.43
C HIS A 431 1.75 7.81 35.62
N GLU A 432 1.54 7.01 34.57
CA GLU A 432 0.64 5.85 34.63
C GLU A 432 1.14 4.79 35.61
N LEU A 433 2.44 4.46 35.61
CA LEU A 433 3.02 3.47 36.51
C LEU A 433 2.98 3.91 37.99
N ARG A 434 3.10 5.21 38.27
CA ARG A 434 3.02 5.76 39.64
C ARG A 434 1.62 5.74 40.25
N THR A 435 0.57 5.65 39.44
CA THR A 435 -0.80 5.50 39.97
C THR A 435 -1.10 4.10 40.48
N ILE A 436 -0.19 3.14 40.29
CA ILE A 436 -0.35 1.76 40.76
C ILE A 436 -0.18 1.72 42.29
N PRO A 437 -1.14 1.15 43.06
CA PRO A 437 -1.05 1.09 44.52
C PRO A 437 0.15 0.28 45.00
N ALA A 438 0.83 0.76 46.05
CA ALA A 438 1.95 0.06 46.67
C ALA A 438 1.53 -1.32 47.22
N GLY A 439 2.46 -2.29 47.21
CA GLY A 439 2.22 -3.65 47.71
C GLY A 439 1.42 -4.57 46.78
N THR A 440 1.02 -4.10 45.60
CA THR A 440 0.30 -4.92 44.61
C THR A 440 1.24 -5.80 43.78
N THR A 441 0.74 -6.97 43.37
CA THR A 441 1.41 -7.83 42.39
C THR A 441 1.04 -7.38 40.99
N VAL A 442 2.02 -6.96 40.19
CA VAL A 442 1.85 -6.40 38.85
C VAL A 442 2.43 -7.33 37.80
N ASP A 443 1.62 -7.69 36.81
CA ASP A 443 2.07 -8.37 35.60
C ASP A 443 2.16 -7.32 34.48
N LEU A 444 3.39 -6.97 34.07
CA LEU A 444 3.69 -5.93 33.09
C LEU A 444 3.98 -6.55 31.72
N ASP A 445 3.02 -6.50 30.81
CA ASP A 445 3.14 -7.01 29.45
C ASP A 445 3.71 -5.91 28.52
N LEU A 446 4.93 -6.11 28.00
CA LEU A 446 5.58 -5.22 27.03
C LEU A 446 5.29 -5.70 25.60
N ASN A 447 4.36 -5.00 24.93
CA ASN A 447 4.05 -5.21 23.51
C ASN A 447 4.62 -4.06 22.66
N ILE A 448 5.95 -4.00 22.59
CA ILE A 448 6.70 -2.87 22.02
C ILE A 448 7.52 -3.30 20.80
N ASP A 449 7.67 -2.40 19.83
CA ASP A 449 8.50 -2.60 18.63
C ASP A 449 9.90 -1.98 18.76
N PHE A 450 10.11 -1.15 19.78
CA PHE A 450 11.35 -0.47 20.10
C PHE A 450 11.34 0.06 21.54
N MET A 451 12.49 0.02 22.23
CA MET A 451 12.72 0.70 23.52
C MET A 451 14.07 1.42 23.50
N ASP A 452 14.09 2.71 23.85
CA ASP A 452 15.34 3.42 24.10
C ASP A 452 15.80 3.36 25.56
N ASN A 453 17.01 3.84 25.82
CA ASN A 453 17.61 3.81 27.16
C ASN A 453 16.79 4.57 28.20
N GLY A 454 16.21 5.72 27.82
CA GLY A 454 15.40 6.53 28.75
C GLY A 454 14.12 5.81 29.18
N ALA A 455 13.45 5.11 28.26
CA ALA A 455 12.30 4.28 28.58
C ALA A 455 12.68 3.05 29.43
N PHE A 456 13.81 2.40 29.12
CA PHE A 456 14.32 1.29 29.91
C PHE A 456 14.60 1.72 31.36
N GLU A 457 15.36 2.80 31.56
CA GLU A 457 15.70 3.31 32.90
C GLU A 457 14.44 3.64 33.70
N ALA A 458 13.43 4.26 33.08
CA ALA A 458 12.18 4.59 33.75
C ALA A 458 11.39 3.35 34.23
N ILE A 459 11.30 2.30 33.41
CA ILE A 459 10.64 1.05 33.79
C ILE A 459 11.47 0.33 34.86
N HIS A 460 12.78 0.25 34.69
CA HIS A 460 13.68 -0.43 35.60
C HIS A 460 13.70 0.22 36.98
N SER A 461 13.80 1.55 37.05
CA SER A 461 13.75 2.28 38.32
C SER A 461 12.40 2.11 39.01
N TRP A 462 11.29 2.23 38.27
CA TRP A 462 9.95 2.05 38.83
C TRP A 462 9.75 0.65 39.40
N ARG A 463 10.20 -0.40 38.67
CA ARG A 463 10.13 -1.78 39.14
C ARG A 463 10.85 -1.95 40.49
N LEU A 464 12.11 -1.51 40.57
CA LEU A 464 12.91 -1.63 41.79
C LEU A 464 12.28 -0.91 42.97
N ASP A 465 11.73 0.29 42.74
CA ASP A 465 11.05 1.06 43.78
C ASP A 465 9.74 0.38 44.22
N HIS A 466 8.98 -0.20 43.29
CA HIS A 466 7.75 -0.94 43.59
C HIS A 466 8.02 -2.23 44.39
N GLU A 467 9.06 -2.97 44.03
CA GLU A 467 9.52 -4.16 44.76
C GLU A 467 10.01 -3.80 46.18
N ARG A 468 10.72 -2.67 46.34
CA ARG A 468 11.14 -2.17 47.66
C ARG A 468 9.96 -1.80 48.56
N MET A 469 8.85 -1.36 47.99
CA MET A 469 7.61 -1.05 48.73
C MET A 469 6.76 -2.30 49.03
N GLY A 470 7.29 -3.51 48.81
CA GLY A 470 6.62 -4.77 49.13
C GLY A 470 5.68 -5.28 48.04
N GLY A 471 5.68 -4.66 46.84
CA GLY A 471 5.01 -5.20 45.66
C GLY A 471 5.86 -6.27 44.96
N THR A 472 5.28 -6.95 43.98
CA THR A 472 6.04 -7.83 43.08
C THR A 472 5.71 -7.47 41.63
N VAL A 473 6.72 -7.47 40.75
CA VAL A 473 6.53 -7.14 39.33
C VAL A 473 7.08 -8.27 38.48
N VAL A 474 6.22 -8.84 37.62
CA VAL A 474 6.62 -9.81 36.60
C VAL A 474 6.53 -9.10 35.25
N ILE A 475 7.65 -8.97 34.54
CA ILE A 475 7.70 -8.36 33.22
C ILE A 475 7.65 -9.47 32.19
N ASP A 476 6.70 -9.39 31.26
CA ASP A 476 6.49 -10.35 30.19
C ASP A 476 6.67 -9.66 28.83
N GLU A 477 7.59 -10.15 27.99
CA GLU A 477 7.95 -9.52 26.72
C GLU A 477 7.37 -10.33 25.55
N LEU A 478 6.42 -9.75 24.81
CA LEU A 478 5.58 -10.46 23.82
C LEU A 478 6.24 -10.68 22.45
N HIS A 479 7.20 -9.83 22.07
CA HIS A 479 7.79 -9.86 20.73
C HIS A 479 9.31 -10.03 20.77
N ASP A 480 10.00 -9.24 21.58
CA ASP A 480 11.45 -9.23 21.70
C ASP A 480 11.86 -8.93 23.14
N GLU A 481 13.00 -9.52 23.55
CA GLU A 481 13.60 -9.39 24.88
C GLU A 481 14.30 -8.03 25.09
N TRP A 482 13.66 -6.91 24.75
CA TRP A 482 14.28 -5.58 24.82
C TRP A 482 14.71 -5.22 26.25
N TYR A 483 13.86 -5.48 27.23
CA TYR A 483 14.11 -5.24 28.64
C TYR A 483 15.13 -6.24 29.20
N ALA A 484 15.02 -7.53 28.90
CA ALA A 484 15.99 -8.52 29.38
C ALA A 484 17.40 -8.30 28.77
N LEU A 485 17.50 -7.92 27.50
CA LEU A 485 18.77 -7.56 26.86
C LEU A 485 19.37 -6.28 27.46
N ALA A 486 18.56 -5.25 27.68
CA ALA A 486 19.02 -4.02 28.31
C ALA A 486 19.45 -4.26 29.77
N ALA A 487 18.69 -5.05 30.54
CA ALA A 487 19.00 -5.39 31.93
C ALA A 487 20.25 -6.27 32.08
N SER A 488 20.56 -7.10 31.08
CA SER A 488 21.79 -7.92 31.03
C SER A 488 23.02 -7.16 30.53
N GLY A 489 22.86 -5.89 30.13
CA GLY A 489 23.95 -5.05 29.59
C GLY A 489 24.34 -5.42 28.16
N ALA A 490 23.51 -6.17 27.44
CA ALA A 490 23.74 -6.50 26.04
C ALA A 490 23.52 -5.28 25.13
N ARG A 491 24.22 -5.24 23.99
CA ARG A 491 24.12 -4.14 23.04
C ARG A 491 22.76 -4.18 22.32
N MET A 492 21.91 -3.19 22.56
CA MET A 492 20.66 -3.03 21.82
C MET A 492 20.93 -2.59 20.37
N PHE A 493 20.27 -3.23 19.41
CA PHE A 493 20.35 -2.82 18.01
C PHE A 493 19.39 -1.63 17.77
N PRO A 494 19.78 -0.62 16.98
CA PRO A 494 18.98 0.60 16.78
C PRO A 494 17.78 0.42 15.83
N ALA A 495 17.51 -0.80 15.35
CA ALA A 495 16.48 -1.05 14.35
C ALA A 495 15.19 -1.56 15.01
N LYS A 496 14.03 -1.11 14.50
CA LYS A 496 12.74 -1.73 14.82
C LYS A 496 12.76 -3.18 14.36
N SER A 497 12.41 -4.09 15.24
CA SER A 497 12.26 -5.50 14.87
C SER A 497 10.90 -5.72 14.19
N PRO A 498 10.83 -6.56 13.14
CA PRO A 498 9.55 -7.00 12.62
C PRO A 498 8.79 -7.80 13.70
N PRO A 499 7.44 -7.75 13.72
CA PRO A 499 6.67 -8.56 14.66
C PRO A 499 6.99 -10.04 14.43
N LYS A 500 7.62 -10.69 15.43
CA LYS A 500 7.84 -12.15 15.41
C LYS A 500 6.48 -12.86 15.43
N ALA A 501 6.38 -13.95 14.67
CA ALA A 501 5.21 -14.83 14.66
C ALA A 501 4.84 -15.24 16.10
N PRO A 502 3.54 -15.38 16.43
CA PRO A 502 3.08 -15.57 17.80
C PRO A 502 3.85 -16.69 18.49
N ASP A 503 4.45 -16.35 19.64
CA ASP A 503 5.28 -17.19 20.50
C ASP A 503 4.93 -18.67 20.39
N ARG A 504 5.74 -19.42 19.63
CA ARG A 504 6.04 -20.87 19.69
C ARG A 504 5.01 -21.77 20.38
N TRP A 505 3.72 -21.50 20.24
CA TRP A 505 2.63 -22.11 21.02
C TRP A 505 2.38 -23.55 20.57
N TRP A 506 2.89 -23.88 19.39
CA TRP A 506 2.95 -25.22 18.83
C TRP A 506 4.13 -26.05 19.36
N LEU A 507 5.10 -25.45 20.07
CA LEU A 507 6.16 -26.22 20.74
C LEU A 507 5.60 -26.92 22.00
N PRO A 508 6.09 -28.14 22.32
CA PRO A 508 5.80 -28.78 23.59
C PRO A 508 6.22 -27.91 24.78
N TRP A 509 5.49 -27.99 25.89
CA TRP A 509 5.78 -27.18 27.08
C TRP A 509 7.22 -27.30 27.59
N ALA A 510 7.85 -28.47 27.42
CA ALA A 510 9.26 -28.69 27.79
C ALA A 510 10.27 -27.90 26.93
N HIS A 511 9.88 -27.47 25.72
CA HIS A 511 10.73 -26.73 24.78
C HIS A 511 10.41 -25.23 24.71
N ARG A 512 9.38 -24.79 25.43
CA ARG A 512 9.14 -23.36 25.66
C ARG A 512 10.14 -22.93 26.72
N ARG A 513 11.14 -22.13 26.34
CA ARG A 513 12.16 -21.63 27.28
C ARG A 513 11.43 -20.88 28.40
N ARG A 514 11.53 -21.40 29.62
CA ARG A 514 11.14 -20.73 30.87
C ARG A 514 12.42 -20.11 31.42
N ASP A 515 12.56 -18.79 31.37
CA ASP A 515 13.36 -18.13 32.38
C ASP A 515 12.52 -18.09 33.67
N GLN A 516 12.86 -19.07 34.52
CA GLN A 516 12.69 -19.14 35.97
C GLN A 516 11.42 -18.56 36.61
N GLN A 517 10.46 -19.44 36.89
CA GLN A 517 10.02 -19.72 38.27
C GLN A 517 9.50 -21.16 38.35
N PRO A 518 9.73 -21.90 39.45
CA PRO A 518 9.06 -23.18 39.68
C PRO A 518 7.56 -22.93 39.63
N ALA A 519 6.78 -23.92 39.18
CA ALA A 519 5.31 -23.85 39.21
C ALA A 519 4.87 -23.19 40.52
N GLY A 520 4.24 -22.02 40.43
CA GLY A 520 3.70 -21.34 41.60
C GLY A 520 2.87 -22.36 42.36
N LEU A 521 3.17 -22.53 43.65
CA LEU A 521 2.34 -23.35 44.50
C LEU A 521 0.93 -22.76 44.42
N SER A 522 -0.08 -23.59 44.23
CA SER A 522 -1.46 -23.16 44.49
C SER A 522 -1.56 -22.63 45.92
N ALA A 523 -2.64 -21.92 46.28
CA ALA A 523 -2.88 -21.47 47.66
C ALA A 523 -2.73 -22.60 48.71
N ASP A 524 -2.84 -23.87 48.28
CA ASP A 524 -2.71 -25.08 49.09
C ASP A 524 -1.33 -25.79 48.99
N GLY A 525 -0.30 -25.19 48.37
CA GLY A 525 1.04 -25.79 48.36
C GLY A 525 1.28 -26.92 47.34
N THR A 526 0.43 -27.06 46.31
CA THR A 526 0.61 -28.10 45.27
C THR A 526 1.19 -27.53 43.97
N PRO A 527 2.04 -28.27 43.23
CA PRO A 527 2.55 -27.83 41.92
C PRO A 527 1.40 -27.63 40.95
N GLU A 528 1.26 -26.42 40.41
CA GLU A 528 0.16 -26.10 39.51
C GLU A 528 0.24 -26.90 38.19
N CYS A 529 -0.91 -27.40 37.73
CA CYS A 529 -1.01 -28.20 36.52
C CYS A 529 -0.62 -27.38 35.28
N LEU A 530 0.32 -27.87 34.44
CA LEU A 530 0.75 -27.16 33.23
C LEU A 530 -0.40 -26.84 32.26
N LEU A 531 -1.46 -27.66 32.25
CA LEU A 531 -2.65 -27.41 31.45
C LEU A 531 -3.44 -26.20 31.95
N THR A 532 -3.56 -26.00 33.27
CA THR A 532 -4.28 -24.85 33.82
C THR A 532 -3.48 -23.56 33.62
N THR A 533 -2.15 -23.62 33.74
CA THR A 533 -1.27 -22.50 33.35
C THR A 533 -1.42 -22.16 31.87
N GLY A 534 -1.44 -23.17 30.98
CA GLY A 534 -1.67 -22.98 29.55
C GLY A 534 -3.05 -22.40 29.21
N ALA A 535 -4.10 -22.75 29.98
CA ALA A 535 -5.44 -22.21 29.80
C ALA A 535 -5.53 -20.73 30.21
N ARG A 536 -4.86 -20.33 31.31
CA ARG A 536 -4.75 -18.91 31.68
C ARG A 536 -3.99 -18.12 30.63
N GLU A 537 -2.92 -18.69 30.10
CA GLU A 537 -2.16 -18.08 29.01
C GLU A 537 -3.01 -17.89 27.75
N TYR A 538 -3.79 -18.89 27.37
CA TYR A 538 -4.76 -18.77 26.28
C TYR A 538 -5.75 -17.62 26.55
N HIS A 539 -6.32 -17.51 27.76
CA HIS A 539 -7.26 -16.43 28.09
C HIS A 539 -6.63 -15.03 28.07
N ARG A 540 -5.36 -14.94 28.45
CA ARG A 540 -4.59 -13.69 28.46
C ARG A 540 -4.20 -13.25 27.06
N ARG A 541 -3.60 -14.14 26.26
CA ARG A 541 -2.96 -13.79 24.98
C ARG A 541 -3.83 -14.12 23.76
N THR A 542 -4.30 -15.36 23.66
CA THR A 542 -4.93 -15.86 22.42
C THR A 542 -6.42 -15.55 22.35
N ALA A 543 -7.14 -15.67 23.46
CA ALA A 543 -8.59 -15.54 23.51
C ALA A 543 -9.10 -14.19 23.00
N PRO A 544 -8.49 -13.03 23.30
CA PRO A 544 -8.93 -11.75 22.72
C PRO A 544 -8.84 -11.72 21.20
N LEU A 545 -7.82 -12.36 20.62
CA LEU A 545 -7.58 -12.40 19.17
C LEU A 545 -8.60 -13.30 18.45
N VAL A 546 -8.95 -14.44 19.05
CA VAL A 546 -9.85 -15.43 18.42
C VAL A 546 -11.31 -15.27 18.85
N ARG A 547 -11.62 -14.43 19.86
CA ARG A 547 -12.98 -14.23 20.38
C ARG A 547 -13.99 -13.84 19.29
N PRO A 548 -13.70 -12.97 18.31
CA PRO A 548 -14.65 -12.67 17.24
C PRO A 548 -15.03 -13.92 16.43
N ILE A 549 -14.05 -14.75 16.10
CA ILE A 549 -14.22 -16.00 15.35
C ILE A 549 -15.07 -16.99 16.17
N PHE A 550 -14.72 -17.21 17.44
CA PHE A 550 -15.48 -18.12 18.30
C PHE A 550 -16.88 -17.63 18.63
N THR A 551 -17.12 -16.31 18.62
CA THR A 551 -18.48 -15.75 18.81
C THR A 551 -19.40 -16.13 17.65
N GLU A 552 -18.85 -16.17 16.43
CA GLU A 552 -19.58 -16.65 15.25
C GLU A 552 -19.79 -18.18 15.32
N LEU A 553 -18.72 -18.94 15.60
CA LEU A 553 -18.78 -20.41 15.68
C LEU A 553 -19.63 -20.93 16.84
N ALA A 554 -19.82 -20.16 17.92
CA ALA A 554 -20.62 -20.56 19.08
C ALA A 554 -22.10 -20.85 18.72
N ARG A 555 -22.59 -20.32 17.59
CA ARG A 555 -23.98 -20.54 17.15
C ARG A 555 -24.15 -21.82 16.32
N LYS A 556 -23.13 -22.21 15.55
CA LYS A 556 -23.18 -23.36 14.64
C LYS A 556 -21.78 -23.78 14.20
N GLN A 557 -21.54 -25.09 14.11
CA GLN A 557 -20.37 -25.67 13.44
C GLN A 557 -20.71 -26.07 11.99
N GLN A 558 -19.79 -25.80 11.06
CA GLN A 558 -19.89 -26.22 9.64
C GLN A 558 -18.51 -26.64 9.09
N PRO A 559 -17.90 -27.71 9.64
CA PRO A 559 -16.61 -28.18 9.14
C PRO A 559 -16.75 -28.74 7.72
N SER A 560 -15.69 -28.55 6.93
CA SER A 560 -15.63 -29.08 5.56
C SER A 560 -15.03 -30.49 5.52
N HIS A 561 -14.31 -30.89 6.56
CA HIS A 561 -13.54 -32.14 6.60
C HIS A 561 -13.80 -32.95 7.87
N LEU A 562 -13.97 -34.28 7.73
CA LEU A 562 -13.77 -35.24 8.81
C LEU A 562 -12.33 -35.73 8.77
N PHE A 563 -11.57 -35.56 9.86
CA PHE A 563 -10.17 -35.97 9.97
C PHE A 563 -10.00 -37.10 10.99
N ILE A 564 -9.77 -38.32 10.51
CA ILE A 564 -9.53 -39.52 11.33
C ILE A 564 -8.03 -39.76 11.43
N THR A 565 -7.49 -39.75 12.65
CA THR A 565 -6.04 -39.90 12.88
C THR A 565 -5.71 -40.64 14.17
N CYS A 566 -4.42 -40.87 14.40
CA CYS A 566 -3.94 -41.54 15.60
C CYS A 566 -4.03 -40.65 16.85
N ALA A 567 -4.25 -41.27 18.01
CA ALA A 567 -4.18 -40.65 19.32
C ALA A 567 -2.73 -40.32 19.77
N ASP A 568 -1.71 -40.68 18.98
CA ASP A 568 -0.31 -40.37 19.24
C ASP A 568 -0.11 -38.85 19.47
N SER A 569 0.53 -38.49 20.58
CA SER A 569 0.67 -37.11 21.05
C SER A 569 1.48 -36.22 20.11
N ARG A 570 2.26 -36.81 19.19
CA ARG A 570 3.07 -36.10 18.19
C ARG A 570 2.25 -35.70 16.96
N ILE A 571 1.02 -36.21 16.83
CA ILE A 571 0.13 -35.91 15.71
C ILE A 571 -0.80 -34.76 16.09
N MET A 572 -0.65 -33.64 15.38
CA MET A 572 -1.47 -32.44 15.56
C MET A 572 -2.12 -32.06 14.23
N PRO A 573 -3.36 -32.52 13.95
CA PRO A 573 -4.04 -32.30 12.67
C PRO A 573 -4.00 -30.86 12.19
N SER A 574 -4.40 -29.91 13.04
CA SER A 574 -4.45 -28.50 12.69
C SER A 574 -3.08 -27.89 12.38
N LEU A 575 -2.01 -28.45 12.94
CA LEU A 575 -0.65 -28.01 12.64
C LEU A 575 -0.20 -28.51 11.26
N ILE A 576 -0.41 -29.80 10.98
CA ILE A 576 0.06 -30.42 9.72
C ILE A 576 -0.80 -30.03 8.50
N THR A 577 -2.03 -29.55 8.70
CA THR A 577 -2.91 -29.08 7.61
C THR A 577 -3.11 -27.57 7.57
N ALA A 578 -2.51 -26.81 8.49
CA ALA A 578 -2.72 -25.36 8.64
C ALA A 578 -4.20 -24.95 8.73
N SER A 579 -5.05 -25.76 9.38
CA SER A 579 -6.49 -25.51 9.51
C SER A 579 -6.82 -24.69 10.77
N GLY A 580 -7.81 -23.80 10.69
CA GLY A 580 -8.29 -22.99 11.80
C GLY A 580 -9.45 -23.62 12.60
N PRO A 581 -9.94 -22.93 13.65
CA PRO A 581 -11.12 -23.34 14.40
C PRO A 581 -12.34 -23.48 13.48
N GLY A 582 -13.03 -24.62 13.55
CA GLY A 582 -14.24 -24.89 12.76
C GLY A 582 -14.01 -25.60 11.43
N ASP A 583 -12.78 -25.72 10.93
CA ASP A 583 -12.49 -26.35 9.64
C ASP A 583 -12.56 -27.89 9.68
N LEU A 584 -12.03 -28.49 10.75
CA LEU A 584 -11.90 -29.93 10.91
C LEU A 584 -12.84 -30.47 12.00
N PHE A 585 -13.62 -31.50 11.66
CA PHE A 585 -14.24 -32.41 12.62
C PHE A 585 -13.30 -33.59 12.84
N THR A 586 -12.67 -33.72 14.02
CA THR A 586 -11.54 -34.65 14.21
C THR A 586 -11.90 -35.84 15.08
N VAL A 587 -11.54 -37.05 14.64
CA VAL A 587 -11.59 -38.29 15.43
C VAL A 587 -10.16 -38.79 15.67
N ARG A 588 -9.78 -39.00 16.93
CA ARG A 588 -8.46 -39.53 17.31
C ARG A 588 -8.64 -40.85 18.03
N ASN A 589 -8.09 -41.93 17.47
CA ASN A 589 -8.14 -43.26 18.08
C ASN A 589 -6.79 -43.99 17.95
N ILE A 590 -6.65 -45.16 18.57
CA ILE A 590 -5.38 -45.89 18.55
C ILE A 590 -5.18 -46.51 17.16
N GLY A 591 -4.20 -46.00 16.39
CA GLY A 591 -3.86 -46.54 15.07
C GLY A 591 -4.72 -46.06 13.90
N ASN A 592 -5.45 -44.94 14.07
CA ASN A 592 -6.28 -44.32 13.04
C ASN A 592 -7.26 -45.31 12.37
N LEU A 593 -7.75 -46.29 13.13
CA LEU A 593 -8.54 -47.42 12.64
C LEU A 593 -9.99 -47.00 12.39
N VAL A 594 -10.55 -47.49 11.29
CA VAL A 594 -11.94 -47.38 10.90
C VAL A 594 -12.53 -48.79 10.91
N PRO A 595 -13.32 -49.15 11.95
CA PRO A 595 -14.01 -50.43 12.01
C PRO A 595 -14.87 -50.64 10.75
N ARG A 596 -14.87 -51.87 10.23
CA ARG A 596 -15.66 -52.23 9.07
C ARG A 596 -17.13 -52.34 9.50
N ARG A 597 -18.07 -51.87 8.67
CA ARG A 597 -19.50 -51.96 9.01
C ARG A 597 -19.89 -53.41 9.30
N GLY A 598 -20.39 -53.67 10.50
CA GLY A 598 -20.82 -55.01 10.94
C GLY A 598 -19.69 -55.95 11.37
N SER A 599 -18.45 -55.47 11.54
CA SER A 599 -17.38 -56.29 12.13
C SER A 599 -17.57 -56.43 13.64
N GLU A 600 -17.29 -57.62 14.18
CA GLU A 600 -17.09 -57.79 15.62
C GLU A 600 -15.60 -57.68 15.98
N PRO A 601 -15.24 -56.97 17.06
CA PRO A 601 -16.11 -56.25 18.02
C PRO A 601 -16.74 -55.00 17.39
N ASN A 602 -17.98 -54.66 17.75
CA ASN A 602 -18.59 -53.43 17.27
C ASN A 602 -17.96 -52.20 17.97
N ASP A 603 -17.86 -51.08 17.26
CA ASP A 603 -17.43 -49.79 17.80
C ASP A 603 -18.47 -48.73 17.43
N ASP A 604 -19.19 -48.23 18.43
CA ASP A 604 -20.23 -47.24 18.18
C ASP A 604 -19.66 -45.81 18.05
N SER A 605 -18.40 -45.59 18.44
CA SER A 605 -17.81 -44.24 18.51
C SER A 605 -17.41 -43.70 17.13
N VAL A 606 -16.60 -44.43 16.38
CA VAL A 606 -16.15 -44.07 15.03
C VAL A 606 -17.32 -44.11 14.06
N VAL A 607 -18.22 -45.09 14.22
CA VAL A 607 -19.46 -45.18 13.43
C VAL A 607 -20.31 -43.92 13.61
N ALA A 608 -20.61 -43.54 14.86
CA ALA A 608 -21.40 -42.34 15.14
C ALA A 608 -20.71 -41.07 14.60
N ALA A 609 -19.39 -40.96 14.68
CA ALA A 609 -18.66 -39.82 14.14
C ALA A 609 -18.75 -39.73 12.61
N ILE A 610 -18.66 -40.85 11.89
CA ILE A 610 -18.83 -40.90 10.43
C ILE A 610 -20.26 -40.51 10.04
N GLU A 611 -21.26 -41.05 10.74
CA GLU A 611 -22.66 -40.74 10.48
C GLU A 611 -22.96 -39.26 10.75
N TYR A 612 -22.50 -38.73 11.88
CA TYR A 612 -22.68 -37.33 12.22
C TYR A 612 -21.99 -36.40 11.21
N ALA A 613 -20.74 -36.70 10.83
CA ALA A 613 -20.02 -35.89 9.85
C ALA A 613 -20.70 -35.86 8.47
N THR A 614 -21.15 -37.01 7.97
CA THR A 614 -21.69 -37.14 6.61
C THR A 614 -23.17 -36.79 6.49
N GLN A 615 -23.96 -36.98 7.57
CA GLN A 615 -25.42 -36.82 7.54
C GLN A 615 -25.90 -35.57 8.27
N VAL A 616 -25.18 -35.11 9.32
CA VAL A 616 -25.56 -33.93 10.10
C VAL A 616 -24.74 -32.70 9.71
N LEU A 617 -23.41 -32.84 9.69
CA LEU A 617 -22.50 -31.72 9.35
C LEU A 617 -22.38 -31.50 7.85
N GLY A 618 -22.52 -32.56 7.05
CA GLY A 618 -22.45 -32.48 5.59
C GLY A 618 -21.03 -32.22 5.07
N VAL A 619 -20.02 -32.81 5.69
CA VAL A 619 -18.61 -32.67 5.26
C VAL A 619 -18.42 -33.12 3.80
N HIS A 620 -17.48 -32.50 3.10
CA HIS A 620 -17.17 -32.80 1.70
C HIS A 620 -15.95 -33.70 1.53
N THR A 621 -15.16 -33.88 2.59
CA THR A 621 -13.95 -34.70 2.56
C THR A 621 -13.82 -35.52 3.85
N ILE A 622 -13.43 -36.79 3.73
CA ILE A 622 -12.96 -37.61 4.85
C ILE A 622 -11.48 -37.92 4.64
N THR A 623 -10.65 -37.52 5.60
CA THR A 623 -9.22 -37.78 5.58
C THR A 623 -8.87 -38.84 6.62
N VAL A 624 -8.12 -39.87 6.22
CA VAL A 624 -7.47 -40.81 7.14
C VAL A 624 -5.98 -40.53 7.16
N CYS A 625 -5.44 -40.18 8.32
CA CYS A 625 -4.02 -39.86 8.49
C CYS A 625 -3.33 -40.89 9.38
N GLY A 626 -2.40 -41.65 8.81
CA GLY A 626 -1.44 -42.48 9.53
C GLY A 626 -0.15 -41.73 9.83
N HIS A 627 0.80 -42.38 10.51
CA HIS A 627 2.11 -41.80 10.80
C HIS A 627 3.22 -42.84 10.95
N SER A 628 4.48 -42.40 10.85
CA SER A 628 5.65 -43.26 11.04
C SER A 628 5.76 -43.77 12.48
N GLY A 629 6.29 -44.99 12.64
CA GLY A 629 6.53 -45.59 13.95
C GLY A 629 5.28 -45.75 14.82
N CYS A 630 4.12 -46.05 14.22
CA CYS A 630 2.87 -46.16 14.96
C CYS A 630 2.88 -47.36 15.91
N GLY A 631 2.77 -47.09 17.22
CA GLY A 631 2.74 -48.14 18.25
C GLY A 631 1.58 -49.14 18.09
N ALA A 632 0.44 -48.68 17.57
CA ALA A 632 -0.70 -49.55 17.28
C ALA A 632 -0.37 -50.57 16.18
N MET A 633 0.27 -50.12 15.10
CA MET A 633 0.67 -50.99 13.98
C MET A 633 1.81 -51.92 14.39
N ALA A 634 2.70 -51.50 15.29
CA ALA A 634 3.69 -52.39 15.89
C ALA A 634 3.02 -53.50 16.73
N GLY A 635 1.96 -53.16 17.46
CA GLY A 635 1.12 -54.12 18.17
C GLY A 635 0.43 -55.12 17.24
N VAL A 636 -0.10 -54.66 16.10
CA VAL A 636 -0.70 -55.53 15.07
C VAL A 636 0.36 -56.44 14.43
N LEU A 637 1.50 -55.89 14.02
CA LEU A 637 2.60 -56.62 13.37
C LEU A 637 3.20 -57.72 14.26
N SER A 638 3.21 -57.51 15.57
CA SER A 638 3.66 -58.50 16.56
C SER A 638 2.57 -59.50 16.98
N GLY A 639 1.44 -59.58 16.27
CA GLY A 639 0.34 -60.49 16.58
C GLY A 639 -0.36 -60.19 17.90
N GLY A 640 -0.29 -58.95 18.39
CA GLY A 640 -0.85 -58.53 19.67
C GLY A 640 -0.12 -59.09 20.90
N VAL A 641 1.07 -59.69 20.73
CA VAL A 641 1.86 -60.26 21.83
C VAL A 641 2.19 -59.22 22.90
N GLN A 642 2.51 -57.98 22.49
CA GLN A 642 2.73 -56.86 23.42
C GLN A 642 1.45 -56.36 24.12
N ALA A 643 0.27 -56.67 23.56
CA ALA A 643 -1.04 -56.32 24.13
C ALA A 643 -1.66 -57.48 24.95
N GLY A 644 -0.92 -58.57 25.17
CA GLY A 644 -1.43 -59.82 25.76
C GLY A 644 -2.11 -59.68 27.13
N SER A 645 -1.76 -58.65 27.92
CA SER A 645 -2.35 -58.33 29.23
C SER A 645 -3.48 -57.28 29.18
N LEU A 646 -3.79 -56.70 28.01
CA LEU A 646 -4.69 -55.57 27.83
C LEU A 646 -5.92 -55.95 26.97
N PRO A 647 -7.00 -56.50 27.55
CA PRO A 647 -8.10 -57.08 26.79
C PRO A 647 -8.85 -56.08 25.89
N GLY A 648 -9.00 -54.83 26.34
CA GLY A 648 -9.61 -53.76 25.54
C GLY A 648 -8.77 -53.35 24.34
N LEU A 649 -7.46 -53.16 24.53
CA LEU A 649 -6.54 -52.82 23.44
C LEU A 649 -6.44 -53.95 22.42
N ARG A 650 -6.31 -55.20 22.89
CA ARG A 650 -6.27 -56.37 21.99
C ARG A 650 -7.55 -56.48 21.15
N ARG A 651 -8.71 -56.23 21.75
CA ARG A 651 -10.00 -56.21 21.05
C ARG A 651 -10.03 -55.12 19.99
N TRP A 652 -9.60 -53.91 20.32
CA TRP A 652 -9.53 -52.77 19.39
C TRP A 652 -8.58 -53.02 18.21
N LEU A 653 -7.38 -53.56 18.46
CA LEU A 653 -6.37 -53.78 17.42
C LEU A 653 -6.79 -54.81 16.36
N ARG A 654 -7.81 -55.64 16.63
CA ARG A 654 -8.38 -56.56 15.61
C ARG A 654 -8.92 -55.83 14.38
N HIS A 655 -9.31 -54.56 14.52
CA HIS A 655 -9.68 -53.74 13.35
C HIS A 655 -8.50 -53.50 12.38
N GLY A 656 -7.27 -53.72 12.83
CA GLY A 656 -6.05 -53.68 12.02
C GLY A 656 -5.69 -55.01 11.35
N ASP A 657 -6.37 -56.12 11.63
CA ASP A 657 -6.04 -57.45 11.08
C ASP A 657 -6.14 -57.47 9.55
N HIS A 658 -7.10 -56.73 8.98
CA HIS A 658 -7.19 -56.55 7.53
C HIS A 658 -6.01 -55.77 6.95
N SER A 659 -5.51 -54.76 7.65
CA SER A 659 -4.32 -54.01 7.23
C SER A 659 -3.10 -54.92 7.21
N LEU A 660 -2.98 -55.82 8.20
CA LEU A 660 -1.92 -56.82 8.27
C LEU A 660 -2.03 -57.86 7.15
N ALA A 661 -3.23 -58.38 6.88
CA ALA A 661 -3.46 -59.31 5.78
C ALA A 661 -3.06 -58.69 4.43
N THR A 662 -3.52 -57.48 4.14
CA THR A 662 -3.16 -56.74 2.91
C THR A 662 -1.65 -56.47 2.83
N PHE A 663 -1.00 -56.18 3.96
CA PHE A 663 0.45 -56.00 4.02
C PHE A 663 1.20 -57.29 3.67
N ILE A 664 0.82 -58.42 4.27
CA ILE A 664 1.42 -59.74 4.00
C ILE A 664 1.23 -60.14 2.53
N GLU A 665 0.05 -59.87 1.96
CA GLU A 665 -0.23 -60.14 0.54
C GLU A 665 0.62 -59.29 -0.41
N THR A 666 0.97 -58.05 -0.02
CA THR A 666 1.67 -57.10 -0.90
C THR A 666 3.20 -57.21 -0.79
N GLU A 667 3.74 -57.37 0.42
CA GLU A 667 5.19 -57.35 0.70
C GLU A 667 5.80 -58.75 0.93
N GLY A 668 4.96 -59.78 1.11
CA GLY A 668 5.39 -61.13 1.52
C GLY A 668 5.84 -61.21 2.98
N ASP A 669 6.38 -62.35 3.40
CA ASP A 669 6.74 -62.63 4.81
C ASP A 669 8.10 -62.02 5.25
N ARG A 670 8.59 -60.99 4.54
CA ARG A 670 9.92 -60.40 4.77
C ARG A 670 9.85 -59.16 5.67
N LEU A 671 10.26 -59.32 6.92
CA LEU A 671 10.45 -58.21 7.87
C LEU A 671 11.75 -57.43 7.56
N HIS A 672 11.67 -56.44 6.67
CA HIS A 672 12.77 -55.51 6.38
C HIS A 672 12.79 -54.30 7.35
N ALA A 673 13.94 -53.63 7.46
CA ALA A 673 14.07 -52.36 8.17
C ALA A 673 13.18 -51.30 7.50
N GLY A 674 11.99 -51.05 8.05
CA GLY A 674 10.95 -50.20 7.46
C GLY A 674 9.58 -50.85 7.29
N ALA A 675 9.45 -52.16 7.55
CA ALA A 675 8.18 -52.90 7.45
C ALA A 675 7.03 -52.24 8.23
N LEU A 676 7.33 -51.65 9.40
CA LEU A 676 6.34 -50.95 10.22
C LEU A 676 5.74 -49.73 9.50
N ASP A 677 6.56 -48.90 8.85
CA ASP A 677 6.08 -47.69 8.17
C ASP A 677 5.33 -48.04 6.88
N VAL A 678 5.71 -49.14 6.22
CA VAL A 678 4.94 -49.71 5.10
C VAL A 678 3.58 -50.18 5.59
N LEU A 679 3.51 -50.96 6.68
CA LEU A 679 2.24 -51.35 7.29
C LEU A 679 1.39 -50.14 7.69
N CYS A 680 2.00 -49.07 8.21
CA CYS A 680 1.28 -47.83 8.54
C CYS A 680 0.64 -47.18 7.29
N ARG A 681 1.33 -47.20 6.14
CA ARG A 681 0.77 -46.72 4.87
C ARG A 681 -0.34 -47.63 4.34
N VAL A 682 -0.13 -48.95 4.36
CA VAL A 682 -1.17 -49.94 3.97
C VAL A 682 -2.40 -49.79 4.86
N ASN A 683 -2.21 -49.55 6.15
CA ASN A 683 -3.30 -49.30 7.09
C ASN A 683 -4.16 -48.11 6.68
N VAL A 684 -3.55 -46.98 6.28
CA VAL A 684 -4.30 -45.82 5.75
C VAL A 684 -5.16 -46.23 4.56
N GLN A 685 -4.59 -46.97 3.61
CA GLN A 685 -5.34 -47.40 2.44
C GLN A 685 -6.50 -48.33 2.80
N GLN A 686 -6.26 -49.28 3.70
CA GLN A 686 -7.27 -50.22 4.17
C GLN A 686 -8.41 -49.51 4.90
N GLN A 687 -8.11 -48.46 5.67
CA GLN A 687 -9.13 -47.66 6.35
C GLN A 687 -9.99 -46.85 5.38
N LEU A 688 -9.42 -46.36 4.27
CA LEU A 688 -10.20 -45.74 3.20
C LEU A 688 -11.19 -46.74 2.57
N GLU A 689 -10.79 -48.00 2.40
CA GLU A 689 -11.70 -49.07 1.94
C GLU A 689 -12.77 -49.41 2.98
N ASN A 690 -12.41 -49.42 4.27
CA ASN A 690 -13.37 -49.65 5.35
C ASN A 690 -14.45 -48.55 5.39
N LEU A 691 -14.09 -47.29 5.14
CA LEU A 691 -15.06 -46.18 5.03
C LEU A 691 -16.12 -46.43 3.95
N ARG A 692 -15.79 -47.14 2.86
CA ARG A 692 -16.75 -47.48 1.80
C ARG A 692 -17.73 -48.59 2.17
N THR A 693 -17.51 -49.28 3.29
CA THR A 693 -18.50 -50.25 3.80
C THR A 693 -19.71 -49.57 4.42
N TYR A 694 -19.61 -48.27 4.71
CA TYR A 694 -20.72 -47.45 5.15
C TYR A 694 -21.52 -46.97 3.95
N ARG A 695 -22.78 -47.40 3.85
CA ARG A 695 -23.66 -47.16 2.70
C ARG A 695 -23.67 -45.69 2.27
N LYS A 696 -23.81 -44.75 3.22
CA LYS A 696 -23.93 -43.33 2.90
C LYS A 696 -22.64 -42.71 2.35
N VAL A 697 -21.50 -43.16 2.89
CA VAL A 697 -20.18 -42.74 2.41
C VAL A 697 -19.99 -43.22 0.98
N ASP A 698 -20.23 -44.50 0.69
CA ASP A 698 -20.05 -45.03 -0.67
C ASP A 698 -21.02 -44.39 -1.69
N GLU A 699 -22.27 -44.12 -1.31
CA GLU A 699 -23.22 -43.35 -2.13
C GLU A 699 -22.69 -41.95 -2.47
N GLN A 700 -22.18 -41.20 -1.48
CA GLN A 700 -21.70 -39.83 -1.70
C GLN A 700 -20.39 -39.79 -2.49
N VAL A 701 -19.49 -40.76 -2.28
CA VAL A 701 -18.24 -40.89 -3.04
C VAL A 701 -18.55 -41.22 -4.51
N ARG A 702 -19.43 -42.19 -4.78
CA ARG A 702 -19.86 -42.51 -6.16
C ARG A 702 -20.55 -41.33 -6.86
N ALA A 703 -21.26 -40.49 -6.10
CA ALA A 703 -21.90 -39.29 -6.60
C ALA A 703 -20.95 -38.09 -6.76
N GLY A 704 -19.66 -38.21 -6.40
CA GLY A 704 -18.68 -37.12 -6.43
C GLY A 704 -18.95 -36.00 -5.42
N LYS A 705 -19.76 -36.28 -4.37
CA LYS A 705 -20.13 -35.32 -3.32
C LYS A 705 -19.24 -35.40 -2.08
N LEU A 706 -18.49 -36.49 -1.94
CA LEU A 706 -17.58 -36.76 -0.84
C LEU A 706 -16.25 -37.28 -1.38
N GLU A 707 -15.15 -36.68 -0.97
CA GLU A 707 -13.78 -37.09 -1.32
C GLU A 707 -13.13 -37.87 -0.17
N LEU A 708 -12.41 -38.95 -0.48
CA LEU A 708 -11.66 -39.72 0.50
C LEU A 708 -10.16 -39.48 0.30
N VAL A 709 -9.46 -39.02 1.33
CA VAL A 709 -8.04 -38.63 1.27
C VAL A 709 -7.21 -39.45 2.25
N GLY A 710 -6.17 -40.11 1.76
CA GLY A 710 -5.18 -40.79 2.60
C GLY A 710 -3.97 -39.90 2.85
N LEU A 711 -3.58 -39.72 4.10
CA LEU A 711 -2.37 -39.03 4.52
C LEU A 711 -1.46 -39.92 5.35
N PHE A 712 -0.15 -39.70 5.26
CA PHE A 712 0.86 -40.32 6.09
C PHE A 712 1.85 -39.26 6.57
N PHE A 713 1.92 -39.04 7.88
CA PHE A 713 2.87 -38.10 8.48
C PHE A 713 4.15 -38.81 8.93
N ASP A 714 5.26 -38.52 8.28
CA ASP A 714 6.56 -38.94 8.76
C ASP A 714 7.04 -38.01 9.87
N ILE A 715 7.02 -38.52 11.10
CA ILE A 715 7.38 -37.76 12.30
C ILE A 715 8.88 -37.39 12.27
N GLY A 716 9.74 -38.24 11.72
CA GLY A 716 11.19 -38.03 11.72
C GLY A 716 11.62 -36.88 10.82
N SER A 717 10.96 -36.74 9.66
CA SER A 717 11.23 -35.69 8.68
C SER A 717 10.25 -34.51 8.73
N ALA A 718 9.21 -34.59 9.58
CA ALA A 718 8.10 -33.64 9.65
C ALA A 718 7.39 -33.41 8.30
N ARG A 719 7.28 -34.46 7.46
CA ARG A 719 6.64 -34.39 6.13
C ARG A 719 5.31 -35.12 6.09
N VAL A 720 4.33 -34.53 5.41
CA VAL A 720 3.03 -35.15 5.12
C VAL A 720 3.04 -35.69 3.69
N HIS A 721 2.72 -36.97 3.53
CA HIS A 721 2.63 -37.65 2.24
C HIS A 721 1.19 -38.03 1.94
N MET A 722 0.77 -37.88 0.68
CA MET A 722 -0.49 -38.44 0.20
C MET A 722 -0.34 -39.94 -0.01
N VAL A 723 -1.29 -40.72 0.49
CA VAL A 723 -1.32 -42.17 0.32
C VAL A 723 -2.35 -42.51 -0.76
N PRO A 724 -1.95 -43.11 -1.88
CA PRO A 724 -2.88 -43.50 -2.93
C PRO A 724 -3.78 -44.63 -2.44
N PRO A 725 -5.02 -44.75 -2.94
CA PRO A 725 -5.93 -45.83 -2.55
C PRO A 725 -5.53 -47.19 -3.15
N LEU A 726 -6.01 -48.30 -2.56
CA LEU A 726 -5.71 -49.67 -3.01
C LEU A 726 -6.30 -50.01 -4.40
N ARG A 727 -7.40 -49.37 -4.82
CA ARG A 727 -8.04 -49.59 -6.12
C ARG A 727 -8.07 -48.31 -6.98
N PRO A 728 -7.51 -48.30 -8.20
CA PRO A 728 -7.35 -47.09 -9.01
C PRO A 728 -8.64 -46.54 -9.65
N THR A 729 -9.81 -47.14 -9.41
CA THR A 729 -11.12 -46.64 -9.91
C THR A 729 -11.63 -45.38 -9.18
N LEU A 730 -10.79 -44.72 -8.39
CA LEU A 730 -11.16 -43.55 -7.62
C LEU A 730 -10.95 -42.29 -8.45
N CYS A 731 -11.99 -41.45 -8.55
CA CYS A 731 -11.87 -40.05 -8.93
C CYS A 731 -11.04 -39.31 -7.86
N VAL A 732 -9.74 -39.55 -7.83
CA VAL A 732 -8.77 -38.65 -7.22
C VAL A 732 -8.35 -37.72 -8.35
N LYS A 733 -8.67 -36.42 -8.26
CA LYS A 733 -8.09 -35.46 -9.19
C LYS A 733 -6.56 -35.59 -9.08
N PRO A 734 -5.82 -35.78 -10.19
CA PRO A 734 -4.37 -35.78 -10.12
C PRO A 734 -3.90 -34.42 -9.61
N PHE A 735 -3.24 -34.41 -8.45
CA PHE A 735 -2.60 -33.20 -7.92
C PHE A 735 -1.30 -32.93 -8.69
N ASP A 736 -1.06 -31.65 -8.98
CA ASP A 736 0.12 -31.16 -9.69
C ASP A 736 1.39 -31.56 -8.91
N ARG A 737 2.29 -32.32 -9.54
CA ARG A 737 3.51 -32.90 -8.92
C ARG A 737 4.54 -31.86 -8.44
N ARG A 738 4.24 -30.57 -8.50
CA ARG A 738 5.21 -29.48 -8.26
C ARG A 738 5.42 -29.06 -6.81
N MET A 739 4.73 -29.66 -5.83
CA MET A 739 4.76 -29.13 -4.45
C MET A 739 5.44 -30.01 -3.39
N VAL A 740 6.30 -30.97 -3.78
CA VAL A 740 7.12 -31.76 -2.82
C VAL A 740 8.58 -31.98 -3.27
N THR A 741 9.01 -31.44 -4.42
CA THR A 741 10.42 -31.47 -4.82
C THR A 741 11.01 -30.07 -4.82
N SER A 742 11.43 -29.60 -3.65
CA SER A 742 12.55 -28.66 -3.54
C SER A 742 13.54 -29.27 -2.55
N GLU A 743 14.49 -30.02 -3.09
CA GLU A 743 15.84 -30.00 -2.55
C GLU A 743 16.41 -28.64 -2.98
N ASP A 744 16.34 -27.67 -2.08
CA ASP A 744 17.18 -26.47 -1.99
C ASP A 744 17.15 -25.98 -0.52
#